data_AF-A0A0K2UFK2-F1
#
_entry.id   AF-A0A0K2UFK2-F1
#
_cell.length_a   1.000
_cell.length_b   1.000
_cell.length_c   1.000
_cell.angle_alpha   90.00
_cell.angle_beta   90.00
_cell.angle_gamma   90.00
#
_symmetry.space_group_name_H-M   'P 1'
#
loop_
_entity.id
_entity.type
_entity.pdbx_description
1 polymer ?
#
loop_
_entity_poly.entity_id
_entity_poly.type
_entity_poly.pdbx_seq_one_letter_code
_entity_poly.pdbx_strand_id
1 'polypeptide(L)'
;MDDVPKVSISETQLLDPVAILKQLQLDDETEGQENETSTEKPSTSIEAVASGNALKFFMNQDSDEDYFDEKEDEAYMDVVDGEETLYEFKDDPNAVRERELTDKYLAGNLSFSDFVREMNQESDEEELSSELEENNEDEDEKDEEWIPETKKSKVSEIDDPNSEAETDHCTQFEKEMDQTSRQQLGKKKKRVGVRTRRRKLDPALQGLIGEANLRFARGDKETAIRMCMEVIRQDPTVPEPFQTLAALYDENGEAEKSLQFSLIAAHLAPQDPEEWARLADLSLELGDQSQAAACYRKAIDAEPENPRYHLARCELLEQLGEMKIALRGYKRFIQVLRDDQGKDFLHGSKEIARILHQKGDVEEAKNIIETAFKKHPDCVSPDDVNLFLELLISLKLYEDTLDILCSKSIVKFSSDLPQNELEDLSPEKQLQSFNKVVIPEDTPLDIRAKLIIVLINLKACHLVKDDLSNELLNSNVEEFGDLMLDVAEAYMNQEKYDIAEVYLKQLVQSNEFNKAAVWLFYGEALFKLGHLEEAEKAYQLVVDLAPQHCDARKTLSIILHRLNRPDEALSILTQDKAELLDSSLLYERCQLLFSEGQTEEFIDKAKMLFNRHFINIRNRDELHAIASAKKLVSKNRALSEVRAFYREPIKFDEGPSFQEDNQIELSDEFELFRKLCVLLHNLKRYDELQRLTFSALGSPHFNKKLEHSKELTFYCLISSFRNGDSYHAYNIVRELVVKNIDNHRVWNLFNLVIMRADDVRHNRFLMRLMSRHPDNLALGILNGHNCLVAGTYKVVHGHHDSFGIKY
;
A
#
# COMPACT_ATOMS: atom_id res chain seq x y z
N MET A 1 -32.75 -19.94 -60.73
CA MET A 1 -31.87 -19.41 -59.67
C MET A 1 -32.60 -19.74 -58.38
N ASP A 2 -32.48 -20.98 -57.93
CA ASP A 2 -33.35 -21.53 -56.87
C ASP A 2 -32.59 -21.85 -55.57
N ASP A 3 -31.37 -21.33 -55.37
CA ASP A 3 -30.60 -21.52 -54.14
C ASP A 3 -30.09 -20.18 -53.58
N VAL A 4 -31.02 -19.33 -53.13
CA VAL A 4 -30.71 -18.29 -52.13
C VAL A 4 -31.40 -18.73 -50.84
N PRO A 5 -30.68 -18.96 -49.74
CA PRO A 5 -31.33 -19.33 -48.48
C PRO A 5 -32.19 -18.15 -48.03
N LYS A 6 -33.52 -18.31 -48.13
CA LYS A 6 -34.50 -17.42 -47.52
C LYS A 6 -34.42 -17.55 -46.00
N VAL A 7 -33.48 -16.84 -45.39
CA VAL A 7 -33.52 -16.57 -43.96
C VAL A 7 -34.23 -15.23 -43.79
N SER A 8 -35.56 -15.26 -43.75
CA SER A 8 -36.34 -14.13 -43.25
C SER A 8 -36.05 -14.02 -41.76
N ILE A 9 -35.41 -12.92 -41.34
CA ILE A 9 -35.34 -12.58 -39.92
C ILE A 9 -36.78 -12.32 -39.47
N SER A 10 -37.40 -13.29 -38.79
CA SER A 10 -38.76 -13.14 -38.29
C SER A 10 -38.79 -12.07 -37.19
N GLU A 11 -39.93 -11.41 -36.97
CA GLU A 11 -40.06 -10.40 -35.90
C GLU A 11 -39.68 -10.92 -34.50
N THR A 12 -39.65 -12.24 -34.33
CA THR A 12 -39.25 -12.97 -33.12
C THR A 12 -37.73 -13.17 -32.96
N GLN A 13 -36.92 -13.02 -34.01
CA GLN A 13 -35.46 -13.14 -33.97
C GLN A 13 -34.75 -11.83 -33.57
N LEU A 14 -35.49 -10.71 -33.49
CA LEU A 14 -34.98 -9.39 -33.09
C LEU A 14 -34.72 -9.25 -31.57
N LEU A 15 -34.90 -10.30 -30.77
CA LEU A 15 -34.87 -10.25 -29.30
C LEU A 15 -33.48 -10.46 -28.68
N ASP A 16 -32.52 -11.01 -29.41
CA ASP A 16 -31.17 -11.29 -28.90
C ASP A 16 -30.09 -10.63 -29.79
N PRO A 17 -29.54 -9.48 -29.37
CA PRO A 17 -28.49 -8.78 -30.11
C PRO A 17 -27.22 -9.58 -30.31
N VAL A 18 -26.88 -10.50 -29.40
CA VAL A 18 -25.71 -11.38 -29.53
C VAL A 18 -25.96 -12.40 -30.63
N ALA A 19 -27.12 -13.04 -30.63
CA ALA A 19 -27.51 -13.95 -31.71
C ALA A 19 -27.55 -13.21 -33.06
N ILE A 20 -28.01 -11.95 -33.08
CA ILE A 20 -27.99 -11.11 -34.28
C ILE A 20 -26.55 -10.81 -34.70
N LEU A 21 -25.66 -10.39 -33.80
CA LEU A 21 -24.25 -10.12 -34.12
C LEU A 21 -23.53 -11.34 -34.72
N LYS A 22 -23.67 -12.50 -34.07
CA LYS A 22 -23.12 -13.79 -34.55
C LYS A 22 -23.70 -14.17 -35.90
N GLN A 23 -25.01 -14.00 -36.09
CA GLN A 23 -25.64 -14.20 -37.39
C GLN A 23 -25.11 -13.23 -38.44
N LEU A 24 -24.93 -11.97 -38.09
CA LEU A 24 -24.41 -10.97 -39.00
C LEU A 24 -22.92 -11.20 -39.32
N GLN A 25 -22.20 -12.14 -38.69
CA GLN A 25 -20.76 -12.34 -38.88
C GLN A 25 -19.98 -11.02 -38.73
N LEU A 26 -20.39 -10.20 -37.77
CA LEU A 26 -19.75 -8.90 -37.45
C LEU A 26 -18.70 -9.01 -36.34
N ASP A 27 -18.50 -10.22 -35.85
CA ASP A 27 -17.42 -10.57 -34.95
C ASP A 27 -16.17 -10.71 -35.82
N ASP A 28 -15.18 -9.84 -35.58
CA ASP A 28 -13.90 -9.93 -36.25
C ASP A 28 -13.25 -11.26 -35.81
N GLU A 29 -12.88 -12.11 -36.77
CA GLU A 29 -12.09 -13.31 -36.52
C GLU A 29 -10.76 -12.91 -35.85
N THR A 30 -10.75 -12.92 -34.51
CA THR A 30 -9.58 -13.18 -33.69
C THR A 30 -9.95 -14.20 -32.62
N GLU A 31 -10.55 -15.31 -33.04
CA GLU A 31 -10.42 -16.57 -32.30
C GLU A 31 -9.09 -17.19 -32.74
N GLY A 32 -8.11 -17.17 -31.84
CA GLY A 32 -6.91 -17.97 -31.98
C GLY A 32 -7.31 -19.43 -32.10
N GLN A 33 -7.05 -20.02 -33.26
CA GLN A 33 -7.24 -21.45 -33.47
C GLN A 33 -6.25 -22.22 -32.59
N GLU A 34 -6.75 -22.81 -31.51
CA GLU A 34 -6.21 -24.04 -30.96
C GLU A 34 -6.30 -25.13 -32.03
N ASN A 35 -5.16 -25.49 -32.62
CA ASN A 35 -5.02 -26.74 -33.37
C ASN A 35 -4.08 -27.65 -32.57
N GLU A 36 -4.67 -28.61 -31.88
CA GLU A 36 -4.01 -29.85 -31.50
C GLU A 36 -3.51 -30.54 -32.79
N THR A 37 -2.19 -30.57 -33.01
CA THR A 37 -1.57 -31.67 -33.74
C THR A 37 -0.23 -32.03 -33.09
N SER A 38 -0.17 -33.27 -32.65
CA SER A 38 1.01 -33.99 -32.21
C SER A 38 2.04 -34.10 -33.33
N THR A 39 3.32 -33.86 -33.02
CA THR A 39 4.48 -34.63 -33.52
C THR A 39 5.77 -34.19 -32.83
N GLU A 40 6.68 -35.14 -32.69
CA GLU A 40 7.79 -35.24 -31.75
C GLU A 40 9.07 -34.46 -32.14
N LYS A 41 9.73 -33.85 -31.12
CA LYS A 41 11.20 -33.70 -30.84
C LYS A 41 12.17 -33.11 -31.90
N PRO A 42 13.39 -32.62 -31.54
CA PRO A 42 14.00 -32.46 -30.21
C PRO A 42 14.42 -31.02 -29.84
N SER A 43 14.54 -30.79 -28.54
CA SER A 43 15.08 -29.60 -27.90
C SER A 43 16.60 -29.51 -28.03
N THR A 44 17.10 -28.33 -28.42
CA THR A 44 18.47 -27.88 -28.18
C THR A 44 18.48 -26.97 -26.96
N SER A 45 19.33 -27.37 -26.02
CA SER A 45 19.71 -26.77 -24.74
C SER A 45 19.98 -25.27 -24.77
N ILE A 46 19.33 -24.54 -23.86
CA ILE A 46 19.88 -23.34 -23.22
C ILE A 46 19.67 -23.56 -21.72
N GLU A 47 20.78 -23.57 -21.00
CA GLU A 47 20.89 -23.82 -19.56
C GLU A 47 20.23 -22.66 -18.78
N ALA A 48 19.19 -22.98 -18.01
CA ALA A 48 18.74 -22.15 -16.91
C ALA A 48 19.33 -22.75 -15.62
N VAL A 49 20.14 -21.95 -14.95
CA VAL A 49 20.79 -22.28 -13.67
C VAL A 49 19.71 -22.55 -12.63
N ALA A 50 19.85 -23.69 -11.94
CA ALA A 50 18.90 -24.21 -10.98
C ALA A 50 18.72 -23.27 -9.77
N SER A 51 17.47 -22.87 -9.50
CA SER A 51 17.04 -22.38 -8.20
C SER A 51 16.94 -23.56 -7.24
N GLY A 52 17.97 -23.73 -6.41
CA GLY A 52 18.03 -24.78 -5.41
C GLY A 52 17.21 -24.43 -4.17
N ASN A 53 15.98 -24.95 -4.10
CA ASN A 53 15.29 -25.16 -2.82
C ASN A 53 15.31 -26.67 -2.54
N ALA A 54 16.34 -27.10 -1.82
CA ALA A 54 16.42 -28.41 -1.20
C ALA A 54 16.15 -28.23 0.30
N LEU A 55 15.31 -29.08 0.90
CA LEU A 55 15.28 -29.21 2.36
C LEU A 55 16.70 -29.57 2.81
N LYS A 56 17.39 -28.64 3.48
CA LYS A 56 18.79 -28.83 3.90
C LYS A 56 18.93 -29.83 5.06
N PHE A 57 17.80 -30.30 5.59
CA PHE A 57 17.69 -31.17 6.75
C PHE A 57 18.49 -32.49 6.68
N PHE A 58 18.82 -32.99 5.48
CA PHE A 58 19.49 -34.30 5.33
C PHE A 58 20.97 -34.24 4.89
N MET A 59 21.52 -33.07 4.63
CA MET A 59 22.92 -32.95 4.21
C MET A 59 23.73 -32.15 5.24
N ASN A 60 24.22 -32.83 6.27
CA ASN A 60 25.38 -32.37 7.03
C ASN A 60 26.40 -33.52 7.17
N GLN A 61 27.43 -33.46 6.34
CA GLN A 61 28.78 -33.86 6.73
C GLN A 61 29.65 -32.60 6.75
N ASP A 62 30.42 -32.48 7.82
CA ASP A 62 31.37 -31.40 8.09
C ASP A 62 32.36 -31.20 6.94
N SER A 63 32.60 -29.94 6.58
CA SER A 63 33.91 -29.50 6.10
C SER A 63 34.01 -27.97 6.16
N ASP A 64 34.79 -27.50 7.12
CA ASP A 64 35.42 -26.19 7.13
C ASP A 64 36.21 -25.98 5.83
N GLU A 65 36.12 -24.80 5.23
CA GLU A 65 37.20 -24.29 4.38
C GLU A 65 37.18 -22.76 4.36
N ASP A 66 38.19 -22.20 5.03
CA ASP A 66 38.61 -20.81 5.04
C ASP A 66 38.90 -20.29 3.62
N TYR A 67 38.45 -19.07 3.32
CA TYR A 67 39.12 -18.22 2.32
C TYR A 67 39.13 -16.76 2.81
N PHE A 68 40.27 -16.38 3.38
CA PHE A 68 40.74 -15.00 3.46
C PHE A 68 41.08 -14.51 2.05
N ASP A 69 40.66 -13.30 1.69
CA ASP A 69 41.25 -12.57 0.56
C ASP A 69 41.55 -11.14 1.02
N GLU A 70 42.82 -10.93 1.36
CA GLU A 70 43.45 -9.64 1.61
C GLU A 70 43.61 -8.89 0.28
N LYS A 71 43.22 -7.61 0.22
CA LYS A 71 43.63 -6.70 -0.85
C LYS A 71 44.27 -5.44 -0.28
N GLU A 72 45.59 -5.53 -0.23
CA GLU A 72 46.62 -4.53 -0.58
C GLU A 72 46.20 -3.05 -0.64
N ASP A 73 46.63 -2.30 0.38
CA ASP A 73 46.80 -0.85 0.35
C ASP A 73 48.00 -0.45 -0.52
N GLU A 74 47.76 0.23 -1.64
CA GLU A 74 48.81 0.89 -2.42
C GLU A 74 49.14 2.28 -1.84
N ALA A 75 50.28 2.35 -1.17
CA ALA A 75 50.91 3.59 -0.76
C ALA A 75 51.55 4.32 -1.97
N TYR A 76 51.07 5.53 -2.27
CA TYR A 76 51.78 6.48 -3.14
C TYR A 76 52.59 7.50 -2.31
N MET A 77 53.91 7.34 -2.37
CA MET A 77 54.88 8.42 -2.16
C MET A 77 55.04 9.19 -3.47
N ASP A 78 55.06 10.53 -3.45
CA ASP A 78 56.31 11.23 -3.77
C ASP A 78 56.27 12.78 -3.66
N VAL A 79 57.46 13.27 -3.25
CA VAL A 79 58.14 14.52 -3.60
C VAL A 79 57.67 15.85 -2.98
N VAL A 80 58.49 16.25 -2.01
CA VAL A 80 58.77 17.61 -1.56
C VAL A 80 59.41 18.40 -2.71
N ASP A 81 58.79 19.52 -3.09
CA ASP A 81 59.52 20.64 -3.71
C ASP A 81 59.26 21.92 -2.89
N GLY A 82 60.36 22.58 -2.53
CA GLY A 82 60.37 23.75 -1.69
C GLY A 82 60.09 25.03 -2.48
N GLU A 83 59.08 25.76 -2.03
CA GLU A 83 59.03 27.22 -2.15
C GLU A 83 58.59 27.78 -0.78
N GLU A 84 59.44 28.61 -0.17
CA GLU A 84 59.08 29.42 1.00
C GLU A 84 58.03 30.46 0.58
N THR A 85 56.75 30.06 0.57
CA THR A 85 55.63 31.00 0.52
C THR A 85 55.10 31.22 1.93
N LEU A 86 55.25 32.45 2.41
CA LEU A 86 54.73 32.94 3.68
C LEU A 86 53.19 32.87 3.69
N TYR A 87 52.63 31.72 4.09
CA TYR A 87 51.19 31.55 4.25
C TYR A 87 50.67 32.33 5.47
N GLU A 88 49.88 33.38 5.22
CA GLU A 88 49.04 34.00 6.24
C GLU A 88 47.93 33.01 6.66
N PHE A 89 47.92 32.66 7.95
CA PHE A 89 46.97 31.74 8.58
C PHE A 89 45.52 32.29 8.57
N LYS A 90 44.53 31.44 8.31
CA LYS A 90 43.09 31.69 8.48
C LYS A 90 42.58 30.92 9.70
N ASP A 91 41.59 31.48 10.41
CA ASP A 91 40.95 30.87 11.61
C ASP A 91 40.01 29.71 11.25
N ASP A 92 39.83 28.78 12.21
CA ASP A 92 38.84 27.69 12.19
C ASP A 92 37.42 28.25 12.32
N PRO A 93 36.52 28.04 11.32
CA PRO A 93 35.18 28.61 11.32
C PRO A 93 34.31 28.17 12.52
N ASN A 94 34.54 26.98 13.08
CA ASN A 94 33.68 26.43 14.14
C ASN A 94 33.91 27.12 15.48
N ALA A 95 35.18 27.31 15.87
CA ALA A 95 35.53 28.03 17.10
C ALA A 95 35.09 29.51 17.08
N VAL A 96 34.90 30.11 15.90
CA VAL A 96 34.36 31.47 15.76
C VAL A 96 32.84 31.47 15.91
N ARG A 97 32.15 30.49 15.34
CA ARG A 97 30.70 30.31 15.49
C ARG A 97 30.31 30.04 16.94
N GLU A 98 30.99 29.09 17.60
CA GLU A 98 30.75 28.76 19.02
C GLU A 98 30.88 29.98 19.91
N ARG A 99 31.91 30.81 19.69
CA ARG A 99 32.09 32.10 20.38
C ARG A 99 30.92 33.06 20.16
N GLU A 100 30.49 33.22 18.92
CA GLU A 100 29.37 34.11 18.60
C GLU A 100 28.06 33.63 19.21
N LEU A 101 27.84 32.32 19.32
CA LEU A 101 26.67 31.71 19.94
C LEU A 101 26.72 31.86 21.47
N THR A 102 27.87 31.56 22.09
CA THR A 102 28.06 31.74 23.54
C THR A 102 27.94 33.20 23.93
N ASP A 103 28.49 34.14 23.15
CA ASP A 103 28.35 35.58 23.38
C ASP A 103 26.89 36.06 23.23
N LYS A 104 26.12 35.53 22.27
CA LYS A 104 24.70 35.86 22.10
C LYS A 104 23.84 35.33 23.25
N TYR A 105 24.11 34.11 23.71
CA TYR A 105 23.46 33.52 24.86
C TYR A 105 23.76 34.29 26.15
N LEU A 106 25.04 34.57 26.42
CA LEU A 106 25.47 35.36 27.58
C LEU A 106 24.92 36.81 27.55
N ALA A 107 24.63 37.35 26.37
CA ALA A 107 24.01 38.67 26.22
C ALA A 107 22.47 38.66 26.34
N GLY A 108 21.84 37.50 26.62
CA GLY A 108 20.39 37.35 26.71
C GLY A 108 19.65 37.50 25.37
N ASN A 109 20.36 37.45 24.24
CA ASN A 109 19.77 37.58 22.90
C ASN A 109 19.33 36.24 22.30
N LEU A 110 19.63 35.13 22.97
CA LEU A 110 19.33 33.77 22.55
C LEU A 110 18.85 32.99 23.78
N SER A 111 17.75 32.26 23.67
CA SER A 111 17.30 31.36 24.73
C SER A 111 18.29 30.19 24.87
N PHE A 112 18.31 29.52 26.02
CA PHE A 112 19.19 28.35 26.22
C PHE A 112 18.88 27.22 25.22
N SER A 113 17.59 26.99 24.93
CA SER A 113 17.16 25.98 23.96
C SER A 113 17.58 26.34 22.53
N ASP A 114 17.45 27.61 22.13
CA ASP A 114 17.92 28.07 20.82
C ASP A 114 19.45 28.03 20.71
N PHE A 115 20.17 28.31 21.80
CA PHE A 115 21.63 28.17 21.88
C PHE A 115 22.06 26.72 21.65
N VAL A 116 21.48 25.78 22.37
CA VAL A 116 21.79 24.35 22.20
C VAL A 116 21.44 23.88 20.79
N ARG A 117 20.30 24.30 20.24
CA ARG A 117 19.91 23.96 18.86
C ARG A 117 20.90 24.51 17.82
N GLU A 118 21.28 25.79 17.92
CA GLU A 118 22.22 26.40 16.97
C GLU A 118 23.66 25.85 17.08
N MET A 119 24.03 25.34 18.27
CA MET A 119 25.29 24.62 18.51
C MET A 119 25.26 23.19 17.92
N ASN A 120 24.08 22.55 17.88
CA ASN A 120 23.90 21.18 17.34
C ASN A 120 23.59 21.12 15.83
N GLN A 121 23.23 22.24 15.20
CA GLN A 121 22.83 22.30 13.78
C GLN A 121 23.85 21.76 12.76
N GLU A 122 25.17 21.89 13.00
CA GLU A 122 26.17 21.33 12.06
C GLU A 122 26.18 19.80 12.06
N SER A 123 25.97 19.19 13.24
CA SER A 123 25.87 17.74 13.31
C SER A 123 24.57 17.25 12.66
N ASP A 124 23.45 17.96 12.86
CA ASP A 124 22.16 17.56 12.26
C ASP A 124 22.17 17.69 10.72
N GLU A 125 22.86 18.69 10.15
CA GLU A 125 23.06 18.85 8.70
C GLU A 125 23.95 17.75 8.10
N GLU A 126 24.97 17.27 8.82
CA GLU A 126 25.78 16.11 8.39
C GLU A 126 24.96 14.81 8.37
N GLU A 127 24.09 14.60 9.36
CA GLU A 127 23.17 13.46 9.40
C GLU A 127 22.15 13.54 8.25
N LEU A 128 21.61 14.73 7.96
CA LEU A 128 20.73 14.98 6.80
C LEU A 128 21.45 14.83 5.46
N SER A 129 22.76 15.12 5.38
CA SER A 129 23.56 14.90 4.18
C SER A 129 23.84 13.42 3.95
N SER A 130 24.11 12.66 5.02
CA SER A 130 24.21 11.19 4.95
C SER A 130 22.86 10.54 4.64
N GLU A 131 21.73 11.16 5.03
CA GLU A 131 20.39 10.75 4.61
C GLU A 131 20.15 10.92 3.12
N LEU A 132 20.75 11.94 2.49
CA LEU A 132 20.62 12.15 1.05
C LEU A 132 21.57 11.27 0.24
N GLU A 133 22.72 10.88 0.80
CA GLU A 133 23.68 9.99 0.13
C GLU A 133 23.27 8.51 0.20
N GLU A 134 22.77 8.01 1.34
CA GLU A 134 22.30 6.61 1.47
C GLU A 134 20.96 6.36 0.73
N ASN A 135 20.03 7.33 0.69
CA ASN A 135 18.78 7.17 -0.06
C ASN A 135 18.97 7.15 -1.58
N ASN A 136 20.12 7.61 -2.10
CA ASN A 136 20.44 7.56 -3.52
C ASN A 136 21.02 6.20 -3.97
N GLU A 137 21.33 5.29 -3.05
CA GLU A 137 21.83 3.94 -3.40
C GLU A 137 20.68 2.92 -3.60
N ASP A 138 19.45 3.22 -3.16
CA ASP A 138 18.31 2.29 -3.19
C ASP A 138 17.18 2.65 -4.18
N GLU A 139 17.26 3.75 -4.94
CA GLU A 139 16.20 4.20 -5.88
C GLU A 139 16.64 4.44 -7.34
N ASP A 140 17.62 3.71 -7.86
CA ASP A 140 17.92 3.73 -9.31
C ASP A 140 17.01 2.79 -10.11
N GLU A 141 15.70 3.07 -10.15
CA GLU A 141 14.84 2.68 -11.29
C GLU A 141 13.54 3.51 -11.36
N LYS A 142 13.59 4.58 -12.18
CA LYS A 142 12.54 5.13 -13.09
C LYS A 142 12.14 6.60 -12.88
N ASP A 143 12.21 7.27 -14.03
CA ASP A 143 11.51 8.48 -14.47
C ASP A 143 12.08 9.84 -14.04
N GLU A 144 12.88 10.40 -14.96
CA GLU A 144 13.15 11.83 -15.11
C GLU A 144 11.83 12.61 -15.28
N GLU A 145 11.45 13.45 -14.31
CA GLU A 145 10.48 14.53 -14.54
C GLU A 145 10.85 15.84 -13.81
N TRP A 146 11.39 16.77 -14.60
CA TRP A 146 11.37 18.24 -14.51
C TRP A 146 10.92 18.94 -13.19
N ILE A 147 11.86 19.64 -12.54
CA ILE A 147 11.61 20.56 -11.40
C ILE A 147 11.29 21.98 -11.91
N PRO A 148 10.16 22.60 -11.50
CA PRO A 148 9.99 24.05 -11.64
C PRO A 148 10.56 24.80 -10.43
N GLU A 149 11.46 25.75 -10.68
CA GLU A 149 11.90 26.77 -9.73
C GLU A 149 10.69 27.46 -9.09
N THR A 150 10.53 27.35 -7.77
CA THR A 150 9.57 28.17 -7.02
C THR A 150 10.26 29.15 -6.08
N LYS A 151 9.81 30.39 -6.24
CA LYS A 151 10.30 31.62 -5.62
C LYS A 151 10.15 31.59 -4.10
N LYS A 152 11.15 32.16 -3.42
CA LYS A 152 11.08 32.71 -2.06
C LYS A 152 9.73 33.41 -1.81
N SER A 153 8.84 32.78 -1.06
CA SER A 153 7.67 33.42 -0.46
C SER A 153 8.01 33.83 0.97
N LYS A 154 7.91 35.14 1.23
CA LYS A 154 7.90 35.72 2.56
C LYS A 154 6.78 35.06 3.38
N VAL A 155 7.13 34.49 4.54
CA VAL A 155 6.14 34.14 5.56
C VAL A 155 5.82 35.40 6.34
N SER A 156 4.53 35.74 6.32
CA SER A 156 3.86 36.75 7.11
C SER A 156 3.71 36.30 8.55
N GLU A 157 3.92 37.23 9.48
CA GLU A 157 3.56 37.14 10.89
C GLU A 157 2.10 36.68 11.05
N ILE A 158 1.90 35.58 11.76
CA ILE A 158 0.61 35.16 12.32
C ILE A 158 0.80 35.21 13.84
N ASP A 159 0.13 36.18 14.47
CA ASP A 159 -0.05 36.24 15.91
C ASP A 159 -0.93 35.06 16.35
N ASP A 160 -0.39 34.15 17.16
CA ASP A 160 -1.18 33.17 17.90
C ASP A 160 -1.20 33.55 19.40
N PRO A 161 -2.35 34.02 19.93
CA PRO A 161 -2.48 34.45 21.31
C PRO A 161 -2.99 33.30 22.19
N ASN A 162 -2.16 32.26 22.43
CA ASN A 162 -2.35 31.36 23.57
C ASN A 162 -1.17 30.38 23.77
N SER A 163 -0.19 30.80 24.57
CA SER A 163 0.71 29.87 25.27
C SER A 163 1.20 30.49 26.59
N GLU A 164 0.26 30.87 27.46
CA GLU A 164 0.57 31.18 28.86
C GLU A 164 0.35 29.91 29.70
N ALA A 165 1.38 29.07 29.78
CA ALA A 165 1.65 28.24 30.95
C ALA A 165 2.99 27.51 30.74
N GLU A 166 3.84 27.59 31.77
CA GLU A 166 5.07 26.84 32.04
C GLU A 166 6.41 27.56 31.78
N THR A 167 7.24 27.55 32.83
CA THR A 167 8.60 28.11 33.03
C THR A 167 8.74 29.51 33.65
N ASP A 168 8.22 29.67 34.88
CA ASP A 168 8.34 30.91 35.68
C ASP A 168 9.69 31.08 36.44
N HIS A 169 10.73 30.29 36.11
CA HIS A 169 12.03 30.34 36.82
C HIS A 169 13.24 30.78 35.97
N CYS A 170 13.09 30.96 34.66
CA CYS A 170 14.18 31.43 33.78
C CYS A 170 14.56 32.92 34.02
N THR A 171 13.65 33.71 34.57
CA THR A 171 13.78 35.18 34.53
C THR A 171 14.73 35.78 35.59
N GLN A 172 15.13 35.06 36.64
CA GLN A 172 15.99 35.65 37.68
C GLN A 172 17.46 35.74 37.27
N PHE A 173 17.96 34.76 36.50
CA PHE A 173 19.35 34.75 36.03
C PHE A 173 19.58 35.75 34.89
N GLU A 174 18.68 35.80 33.90
CA GLU A 174 18.70 36.82 32.83
C GLU A 174 18.69 38.24 33.41
N LYS A 175 17.91 38.47 34.49
CA LYS A 175 17.86 39.75 35.21
C LYS A 175 19.13 40.06 36.02
N GLU A 176 19.87 39.07 36.49
CA GLU A 176 21.15 39.26 37.21
C GLU A 176 22.33 39.51 36.23
N MET A 177 22.32 38.85 35.07
CA MET A 177 23.28 39.08 33.99
C MET A 177 23.07 40.44 33.29
N ASP A 178 21.82 40.88 33.09
CA ASP A 178 21.51 42.20 32.52
C ASP A 178 21.99 43.37 33.40
N GLN A 179 22.00 43.17 34.74
CA GLN A 179 22.39 44.20 35.70
C GLN A 179 23.91 44.46 35.74
N THR A 180 24.73 43.48 35.32
CA THR A 180 26.19 43.59 35.34
C THR A 180 26.82 43.95 33.98
N SER A 181 26.05 43.83 32.90
CA SER A 181 26.57 43.86 31.52
C SER A 181 26.54 45.24 30.84
N ARG A 182 25.94 46.26 31.46
CA ARG A 182 25.96 47.64 30.91
C ARG A 182 27.22 48.40 31.30
N GLN A 183 28.36 48.00 30.74
CA GLN A 183 29.43 48.94 30.38
C GLN A 183 30.49 48.31 29.47
N GLN A 184 30.61 48.95 28.29
CA GLN A 184 31.66 48.86 27.27
C GLN A 184 31.78 47.58 26.42
N LEU A 185 31.21 47.61 25.21
CA LEU A 185 31.79 46.93 24.05
C LEU A 185 31.77 47.88 22.84
N GLY A 186 32.91 48.55 22.64
CA GLY A 186 33.17 49.39 21.48
C GLY A 186 34.60 49.20 21.01
N LYS A 187 34.78 48.34 20.01
CA LYS A 187 35.65 48.48 18.82
C LYS A 187 36.02 47.11 18.23
N LYS A 188 35.58 46.90 16.99
CA LYS A 188 36.06 45.83 16.10
C LYS A 188 37.59 45.91 15.94
N LYS A 189 38.27 44.77 16.10
CA LYS A 189 39.59 44.51 15.50
C LYS A 189 39.58 43.15 14.82
N LYS A 190 40.18 43.12 13.63
CA LYS A 190 40.34 41.98 12.73
C LYS A 190 41.60 41.15 13.12
N ARG A 191 41.51 39.82 12.93
CA ARG A 191 42.57 38.83 12.55
C ARG A 191 43.63 38.48 13.64
N VAL A 192 44.19 37.26 13.82
CA VAL A 192 44.21 35.91 13.18
C VAL A 192 44.78 34.88 14.22
N GLY A 193 44.48 33.59 14.12
CA GLY A 193 44.91 32.48 14.99
C GLY A 193 45.84 31.40 14.40
N VAL A 194 46.21 30.44 15.27
CA VAL A 194 47.12 29.28 15.11
C VAL A 194 46.48 28.06 15.81
N ARG A 195 46.79 26.84 15.32
CA ARG A 195 46.56 25.49 15.90
C ARG A 195 46.34 25.48 17.43
N THR A 196 45.27 24.84 17.90
CA THR A 196 44.88 24.64 19.31
C THR A 196 45.88 23.75 20.07
N ARG A 197 47.05 24.31 20.40
CA ARG A 197 47.61 24.07 21.73
C ARG A 197 46.70 24.78 22.73
N ARG A 198 46.32 24.13 23.83
CA ARG A 198 45.66 24.77 25.00
C ARG A 198 46.18 26.20 25.12
N ARG A 199 45.36 27.20 24.79
CA ARG A 199 45.74 28.59 25.05
C ARG A 199 45.82 28.66 26.56
N LYS A 200 47.05 28.69 27.09
CA LYS A 200 47.25 28.91 28.51
C LYS A 200 46.55 30.22 28.83
N LEU A 201 45.51 30.14 29.65
CA LEU A 201 44.87 31.29 30.28
C LEU A 201 45.96 32.28 30.71
N ASP A 202 45.70 33.57 30.54
CA ASP A 202 46.56 34.61 31.11
C ASP A 202 46.87 34.23 32.57
N PRO A 203 48.14 34.16 33.01
CA PRO A 203 48.47 33.78 34.37
C PRO A 203 47.67 34.53 35.46
N ALA A 204 47.20 35.75 35.16
CA ALA A 204 46.27 36.48 36.03
C ALA A 204 44.86 35.84 36.09
N LEU A 205 44.28 35.48 34.95
CA LEU A 205 42.99 34.76 34.87
C LEU A 205 43.10 33.33 35.41
N GLN A 206 44.22 32.66 35.17
CA GLN A 206 44.51 31.33 35.71
C GLN A 206 44.65 31.37 37.25
N GLY A 207 45.23 32.44 37.79
CA GLY A 207 45.26 32.71 39.23
C GLY A 207 43.87 32.98 39.79
N LEU A 208 43.03 33.72 39.04
CA LEU A 208 41.67 34.07 39.44
C LEU A 208 40.75 32.83 39.52
N ILE A 209 40.81 31.93 38.53
CA ILE A 209 40.07 30.65 38.58
C ILE A 209 40.62 29.72 39.67
N GLY A 210 41.94 29.71 39.89
CA GLY A 210 42.56 28.98 41.00
C GLY A 210 42.09 29.47 42.37
N GLU A 211 41.95 30.79 42.55
CA GLU A 211 41.38 31.38 43.76
C GLU A 211 39.87 31.08 43.88
N ALA A 212 39.11 31.12 42.79
CA ALA A 212 37.69 30.76 42.78
C ALA A 212 37.48 29.31 43.25
N ASN A 213 38.28 28.37 42.75
CA ASN A 213 38.26 26.96 43.17
C ASN A 213 38.65 26.80 44.65
N LEU A 214 39.62 27.57 45.15
CA LEU A 214 40.00 27.56 46.57
C LEU A 214 38.90 28.15 47.47
N ARG A 215 38.17 29.16 47.00
CA ARG A 215 37.02 29.76 47.71
C ARG A 215 35.84 28.81 47.75
N PHE A 216 35.58 28.11 46.64
CA PHE A 216 34.61 27.03 46.58
C PHE A 216 34.92 25.93 47.60
N ALA A 217 36.16 25.42 47.62
CA ALA A 217 36.59 24.41 48.60
C ALA A 217 36.53 24.90 50.07
N ARG A 218 36.48 26.21 50.30
CA ARG A 218 36.33 26.83 51.63
C ARG A 218 34.87 27.11 52.01
N GLY A 219 33.92 26.91 51.09
CA GLY A 219 32.49 27.16 51.29
C GLY A 219 32.04 28.61 50.99
N ASP A 220 32.93 29.49 50.50
CA ASP A 220 32.60 30.88 50.14
C ASP A 220 31.95 30.97 48.74
N LYS A 221 30.79 30.32 48.57
CA LYS A 221 30.13 30.08 47.27
C LYS A 221 29.83 31.36 46.47
N GLU A 222 29.27 32.39 47.08
CA GLU A 222 28.93 33.67 46.41
C GLU A 222 30.15 34.37 45.80
N THR A 223 31.29 34.31 46.51
CA THR A 223 32.51 34.93 46.02
C THR A 223 33.12 34.14 44.86
N ALA A 224 33.02 32.82 44.89
CA ALA A 224 33.47 31.95 43.81
C ALA A 224 32.65 32.17 42.53
N ILE A 225 31.32 32.28 42.63
CA ILE A 225 30.44 32.59 41.47
C ILE A 225 30.85 33.90 40.79
N ARG A 226 31.03 34.97 41.58
CA ARG A 226 31.43 36.28 41.04
C ARG A 226 32.80 36.24 40.37
N MET A 227 33.74 35.44 40.90
CA MET A 227 35.06 35.28 40.31
C MET A 227 35.01 34.48 39.01
N CYS A 228 34.22 33.40 38.94
CA CYS A 228 34.00 32.65 37.70
C CYS A 228 33.33 33.52 36.62
N MET A 229 32.32 34.33 36.97
CA MET A 229 31.67 35.25 36.04
C MET A 229 32.61 36.32 35.49
N GLU A 230 33.54 36.82 36.31
CA GLU A 230 34.56 37.77 35.84
C GLU A 230 35.53 37.12 34.86
N VAL A 231 35.87 35.84 35.06
CA VAL A 231 36.69 35.08 34.08
C VAL A 231 35.92 34.90 32.77
N ILE A 232 34.65 34.50 32.82
CA ILE A 232 33.79 34.31 31.64
C ILE A 232 33.65 35.62 30.84
N ARG A 233 33.50 36.76 31.54
CA ARG A 233 33.41 38.08 30.90
C ARG A 233 34.68 38.46 30.13
N GLN A 234 35.84 38.01 30.60
CA GLN A 234 37.13 38.34 30.00
C GLN A 234 37.55 37.34 28.90
N ASP A 235 37.22 36.06 29.08
CA ASP A 235 37.41 35.02 28.06
C ASP A 235 36.26 33.98 28.11
N PRO A 236 35.22 34.13 27.26
CA PRO A 236 34.05 33.24 27.23
C PRO A 236 34.34 31.82 26.72
N THR A 237 35.57 31.53 26.30
CA THR A 237 35.93 30.33 25.53
C THR A 237 36.58 29.25 26.37
N VAL A 238 36.72 29.53 27.65
CA VAL A 238 37.43 28.72 28.63
C VAL A 238 36.40 27.85 29.36
N PRO A 239 36.52 26.51 29.31
CA PRO A 239 35.56 25.61 29.96
C PRO A 239 35.67 25.58 31.49
N GLU A 240 36.86 25.79 32.08
CA GLU A 240 37.10 25.61 33.52
C GLU A 240 36.18 26.46 34.44
N PRO A 241 35.90 27.76 34.17
CA PRO A 241 34.93 28.55 34.92
C PRO A 241 33.50 28.01 34.87
N PHE A 242 33.07 27.49 33.72
CA PHE A 242 31.75 26.89 33.55
C PHE A 242 31.63 25.58 34.31
N GLN A 243 32.69 24.75 34.34
CA GLN A 243 32.74 23.53 35.17
C GLN A 243 32.66 23.85 36.67
N THR A 244 33.40 24.87 37.13
CA THR A 244 33.32 25.31 38.55
C THR A 244 31.95 25.87 38.89
N LEU A 245 31.30 26.60 37.98
CA LEU A 245 29.93 27.08 38.18
C LEU A 245 28.92 25.94 38.23
N ALA A 246 29.03 24.96 37.32
CA ALA A 246 28.18 23.78 37.34
C ALA A 246 28.25 23.06 38.69
N ALA A 247 29.45 22.76 39.18
CA ALA A 247 29.64 22.12 40.49
C ALA A 247 29.09 22.96 41.67
N LEU A 248 29.21 24.30 41.60
CA LEU A 248 28.64 25.21 42.59
C LEU A 248 27.11 25.15 42.63
N TYR A 249 26.46 25.13 41.47
CA TYR A 249 25.00 25.05 41.36
C TYR A 249 24.47 23.65 41.70
N ASP A 250 25.24 22.60 41.40
CA ASP A 250 24.94 21.22 41.80
C ASP A 250 24.91 21.07 43.33
N GLU A 251 25.93 21.58 44.04
CA GLU A 251 25.94 21.58 45.51
C GLU A 251 24.87 22.48 46.14
N ASN A 252 24.28 23.40 45.37
CA ASN A 252 23.18 24.26 45.82
C ASN A 252 21.81 23.63 45.57
N GLY A 253 21.74 22.47 44.91
CA GLY A 253 20.50 21.79 44.56
C GLY A 253 19.78 22.39 43.34
N GLU A 254 20.45 23.25 42.57
CA GLU A 254 19.91 23.86 41.35
C GLU A 254 20.36 23.05 40.12
N ALA A 255 19.81 21.83 39.97
CA ALA A 255 20.22 20.86 38.96
C ALA A 255 20.07 21.35 37.50
N GLU A 256 19.01 22.10 37.19
CA GLU A 256 18.81 22.66 35.83
C GLU A 256 19.93 23.63 35.43
N LYS A 257 20.33 24.54 36.33
CA LYS A 257 21.43 25.48 36.05
C LYS A 257 22.76 24.77 35.99
N SER A 258 22.97 23.78 36.87
CA SER A 258 24.13 22.90 36.81
C SER A 258 24.28 22.24 35.44
N LEU A 259 23.18 21.69 34.89
CA LEU A 259 23.17 21.09 33.56
C LEU A 259 23.50 22.11 32.47
N GLN A 260 22.90 23.31 32.50
CA GLN A 260 23.16 24.36 31.51
C GLN A 260 24.64 24.76 31.46
N PHE A 261 25.26 25.03 32.61
CA PHE A 261 26.68 25.37 32.67
C PHE A 261 27.58 24.20 32.31
N SER A 262 27.19 22.98 32.65
CA SER A 262 27.95 21.77 32.27
C SER A 262 27.91 21.53 30.76
N LEU A 263 26.78 21.75 30.09
CA LEU A 263 26.66 21.62 28.64
C LEU A 263 27.49 22.67 27.91
N ILE A 264 27.49 23.92 28.38
CA ILE A 264 28.36 24.97 27.83
C ILE A 264 29.84 24.58 28.02
N ALA A 265 30.19 24.08 29.21
CA ALA A 265 31.54 23.59 29.48
C ALA A 265 31.94 22.44 28.56
N ALA A 266 31.04 21.50 28.29
CA ALA A 266 31.29 20.33 27.45
C ALA A 266 31.48 20.71 25.96
N HIS A 267 30.70 21.66 25.44
CA HIS A 267 30.89 22.18 24.08
C HIS A 267 32.24 22.92 23.92
N LEU A 268 32.73 23.57 24.98
CA LEU A 268 33.99 24.33 24.97
C LEU A 268 35.22 23.47 25.30
N ALA A 269 35.03 22.30 25.90
CA ALA A 269 36.10 21.37 26.27
C ALA A 269 36.46 20.43 25.11
N PRO A 270 37.73 19.97 25.02
CA PRO A 270 38.09 18.91 24.10
C PRO A 270 37.29 17.64 24.41
N GLN A 271 36.68 17.05 23.37
CA GLN A 271 35.73 15.93 23.39
C GLN A 271 36.11 14.82 24.39
N ASP A 272 35.51 14.86 25.58
CA ASP A 272 35.54 13.77 26.56
C ASP A 272 34.19 13.03 26.49
N PRO A 273 34.15 11.80 25.93
CA PRO A 273 32.90 11.07 25.70
C PRO A 273 32.15 10.76 27.00
N GLU A 274 32.87 10.52 28.10
CA GLU A 274 32.26 10.16 29.38
C GLU A 274 31.53 11.34 30.02
N GLU A 275 32.03 12.57 29.81
CA GLU A 275 31.35 13.78 30.28
C GLU A 275 30.04 14.02 29.50
N TRP A 276 30.03 13.74 28.19
CA TRP A 276 28.81 13.81 27.39
C TRP A 276 27.78 12.75 27.80
N ALA A 277 28.22 11.52 28.11
CA ALA A 277 27.35 10.47 28.62
C ALA A 277 26.77 10.83 30.00
N ARG A 278 27.60 11.38 30.90
CA ARG A 278 27.15 11.88 32.21
C ARG A 278 26.11 12.99 32.07
N LEU A 279 26.29 13.88 31.09
CA LEU A 279 25.33 14.95 30.82
C LEU A 279 24.03 14.43 30.21
N ALA A 280 24.11 13.38 29.39
CA ALA A 280 22.92 12.70 28.90
C ALA A 280 22.12 12.09 30.05
N ASP A 281 22.78 11.40 30.99
CA ASP A 281 22.15 10.82 32.17
C ASP A 281 21.51 11.90 33.06
N LEU A 282 22.19 13.03 33.28
CA LEU A 282 21.65 14.16 34.03
C LEU A 282 20.43 14.80 33.33
N SER A 283 20.44 14.89 31.98
CA SER A 283 19.29 15.32 31.20
C SER A 283 18.11 14.35 31.33
N LEU A 284 18.35 13.04 31.41
CA LEU A 284 17.30 12.04 31.66
C LEU A 284 16.70 12.17 33.06
N GLU A 285 17.51 12.42 34.09
CA GLU A 285 17.04 12.66 35.45
C GLU A 285 16.13 13.89 35.54
N LEU A 286 16.39 14.90 34.70
CA LEU A 286 15.58 16.12 34.58
C LEU A 286 14.37 15.96 33.65
N GLY A 287 14.24 14.83 32.96
CA GLY A 287 13.11 14.50 32.08
C GLY A 287 13.23 15.02 30.64
N ASP A 288 14.36 15.62 30.25
CA ASP A 288 14.58 16.07 28.87
C ASP A 288 15.26 14.97 28.03
N GLN A 289 14.43 14.07 27.51
CA GLN A 289 14.87 12.95 26.68
C GLN A 289 15.47 13.40 25.33
N SER A 290 15.00 14.53 24.78
CA SER A 290 15.48 15.06 23.51
C SER A 290 16.93 15.55 23.60
N GLN A 291 17.23 16.27 24.69
CA GLN A 291 18.57 16.74 24.99
C GLN A 291 19.52 15.60 25.34
N ALA A 292 19.03 14.58 26.05
CA ALA A 292 19.83 13.38 26.34
C ALA A 292 20.27 12.65 25.06
N ALA A 293 19.37 12.47 24.09
CA ALA A 293 19.71 11.86 22.80
C ALA A 293 20.78 12.66 22.03
N ALA A 294 20.73 13.99 22.09
CA ALA A 294 21.75 14.86 21.49
C ALA A 294 23.10 14.77 22.22
N CYS A 295 23.10 14.64 23.55
CA CYS A 295 24.33 14.44 24.33
C CYS A 295 24.98 13.09 24.02
N TYR A 296 24.18 12.01 23.93
CA TYR A 296 24.69 10.70 23.50
C TYR A 296 25.25 10.71 22.08
N ARG A 297 24.66 11.50 21.17
CA ARG A 297 25.22 11.71 19.84
C ARG A 297 26.62 12.33 19.91
N LYS A 298 26.82 13.39 20.70
CA LYS A 298 28.15 14.00 20.89
C LYS A 298 29.14 13.03 21.55
N ALA A 299 28.68 12.15 22.43
CA ALA A 299 29.50 11.07 22.98
C ALA A 299 29.95 10.07 21.90
N ILE A 300 29.06 9.72 20.96
CA ILE A 300 29.36 8.86 19.81
C ILE A 300 30.34 9.54 18.84
N ASP A 301 30.18 10.84 18.58
CA ASP A 301 31.10 11.59 17.71
C ASP A 301 32.54 11.58 18.27
N ALA A 302 32.66 11.56 19.60
CA ALA A 302 33.94 11.53 20.32
C ALA A 302 34.55 10.12 20.40
N GLU A 303 33.71 9.10 20.67
CA GLU A 303 34.12 7.68 20.72
C GLU A 303 33.14 6.81 19.90
N PRO A 304 33.38 6.68 18.58
CA PRO A 304 32.46 5.95 17.70
C PRO A 304 32.37 4.46 17.98
N GLU A 305 33.41 3.86 18.58
CA GLU A 305 33.53 2.42 18.79
C GLU A 305 32.82 1.92 20.07
N ASN A 306 32.25 2.80 20.88
CA ASN A 306 31.67 2.40 22.17
C ASN A 306 30.18 2.01 22.01
N PRO A 307 29.81 0.71 22.10
CA PRO A 307 28.45 0.26 21.83
C PRO A 307 27.43 0.78 22.85
N ARG A 308 27.88 1.13 24.06
CA ARG A 308 27.00 1.61 25.14
C ARG A 308 26.29 2.90 24.75
N TYR A 309 27.00 3.84 24.13
CA TYR A 309 26.42 5.13 23.75
C TYR A 309 25.43 4.99 22.60
N HIS A 310 25.72 4.11 21.64
CA HIS A 310 24.81 3.78 20.55
C HIS A 310 23.50 3.17 21.06
N LEU A 311 23.58 2.17 21.95
CA LEU A 311 22.39 1.52 22.52
C LEU A 311 21.52 2.52 23.31
N ALA A 312 22.14 3.28 24.22
CA ALA A 312 21.43 4.27 25.04
C ALA A 312 20.74 5.34 24.18
N ARG A 313 21.38 5.80 23.09
CA ARG A 313 20.76 6.73 22.14
C ARG A 313 19.56 6.09 21.42
N CYS A 314 19.68 4.85 20.95
CA CYS A 314 18.62 4.19 20.20
C CYS A 314 17.37 3.95 21.05
N GLU A 315 17.54 3.50 22.30
CA GLU A 315 16.43 3.31 23.24
C GLU A 315 15.68 4.63 23.51
N LEU A 316 16.40 5.75 23.64
CA LEU A 316 15.79 7.06 23.81
C LEU A 316 15.04 7.53 22.56
N LEU A 317 15.61 7.32 21.37
CA LEU A 317 14.94 7.67 20.10
C LEU A 317 13.66 6.87 19.90
N GLU A 318 13.64 5.61 20.34
CA GLU A 318 12.41 4.80 20.32
C GLU A 318 11.35 5.37 21.26
N GLN A 319 11.72 5.74 22.49
CA GLN A 319 10.81 6.37 23.45
C GLN A 319 10.22 7.69 22.94
N LEU A 320 10.99 8.43 22.14
CA LEU A 320 10.55 9.67 21.47
C LEU A 320 9.66 9.41 20.24
N GLY A 321 9.55 8.16 19.76
CA GLY A 321 8.78 7.79 18.56
C GLY A 321 9.52 8.02 17.24
N GLU A 322 10.81 8.37 17.28
CA GLU A 322 11.64 8.65 16.11
C GLU A 322 12.20 7.37 15.46
N MET A 323 11.29 6.48 15.03
CA MET A 323 11.60 5.11 14.60
C MET A 323 12.57 5.03 13.42
N LYS A 324 12.57 6.03 12.52
CA LYS A 324 13.47 6.05 11.35
C LYS A 324 14.93 6.29 11.75
N ILE A 325 15.15 7.17 12.71
CA ILE A 325 16.50 7.48 13.21
C ILE A 325 16.98 6.34 14.11
N ALA A 326 16.10 5.80 14.95
CA ALA A 326 16.39 4.63 15.78
C ALA A 326 16.84 3.42 14.95
N LEU A 327 16.17 3.11 13.83
CA LEU A 327 16.55 1.99 12.95
C LEU A 327 17.98 2.13 12.41
N ARG A 328 18.34 3.33 11.91
CA ARG A 328 19.71 3.60 11.44
C ARG A 328 20.72 3.52 12.59
N GLY A 329 20.35 4.04 13.76
CA GLY A 329 21.14 3.92 14.98
C GLY A 329 21.42 2.46 15.35
N TYR A 330 20.41 1.60 15.33
CA TYR A 330 20.58 0.17 15.61
C TYR A 330 21.41 -0.55 14.54
N LYS A 331 21.29 -0.18 13.26
CA LYS A 331 22.18 -0.70 12.19
C LYS A 331 23.65 -0.36 12.47
N ARG A 332 23.94 0.90 12.84
CA ARG A 332 25.29 1.34 13.24
C ARG A 332 25.77 0.65 14.51
N PHE A 333 24.90 0.50 15.51
CA PHE A 333 25.19 -0.23 16.75
C PHE A 333 25.71 -1.64 16.46
N ILE A 334 25.02 -2.40 15.60
CA ILE A 334 25.42 -3.76 15.23
C ILE A 334 26.77 -3.79 14.51
N GLN A 335 27.09 -2.79 13.68
CA GLN A 335 28.37 -2.70 12.96
C GLN A 335 29.57 -2.44 13.88
N VAL A 336 29.34 -1.74 15.00
CA VAL A 336 30.37 -1.36 15.97
C VAL A 336 30.69 -2.49 16.97
N LEU A 337 29.77 -3.45 17.15
CA LEU A 337 29.95 -4.56 18.07
C LEU A 337 31.10 -5.47 17.65
N ARG A 338 31.85 -5.92 18.66
CA ARG A 338 32.89 -6.94 18.50
C ARG A 338 32.28 -8.35 18.56
N ASP A 339 32.99 -9.33 18.01
CA ASP A 339 32.52 -10.73 17.95
C ASP A 339 32.25 -11.38 19.33
N ASP A 340 32.86 -10.86 20.40
CA ASP A 340 32.62 -11.32 21.79
C ASP A 340 31.26 -10.88 22.35
N GLN A 341 30.58 -9.93 21.72
CA GLN A 341 29.33 -9.30 22.18
C GLN A 341 28.09 -9.86 21.47
N GLY A 342 28.04 -11.18 21.25
CA GLY A 342 26.96 -11.82 20.51
C GLY A 342 25.54 -11.62 21.08
N LYS A 343 25.40 -11.38 22.39
CA LYS A 343 24.10 -11.07 23.02
C LYS A 343 23.59 -9.67 22.64
N ASP A 344 24.48 -8.69 22.63
CA ASP A 344 24.17 -7.31 22.26
C ASP A 344 23.85 -7.24 20.76
N PHE A 345 24.56 -8.04 19.95
CA PHE A 345 24.30 -8.20 18.52
C PHE A 345 22.88 -8.72 18.26
N LEU A 346 22.48 -9.75 19.00
CA LEU A 346 21.15 -10.35 18.87
C LEU A 346 20.06 -9.40 19.37
N HIS A 347 20.30 -8.66 20.47
CA HIS A 347 19.37 -7.64 20.94
C HIS A 347 19.15 -6.55 19.89
N GLY A 348 20.22 -5.93 19.37
CA GLY A 348 20.11 -4.93 18.32
C GLY A 348 19.38 -5.47 17.08
N SER A 349 19.66 -6.72 16.68
CA SER A 349 19.00 -7.36 15.55
C SER A 349 17.49 -7.52 15.77
N LYS A 350 17.07 -7.86 17.00
CA LYS A 350 15.65 -7.94 17.37
C LYS A 350 14.96 -6.60 17.31
N GLU A 351 15.60 -5.54 17.80
CA GLU A 351 15.01 -4.21 17.77
C GLU A 351 14.83 -3.72 16.34
N ILE A 352 15.80 -3.97 15.45
CA ILE A 352 15.63 -3.66 14.02
C ILE A 352 14.49 -4.47 13.42
N ALA A 353 14.44 -5.78 13.66
CA ALA A 353 13.39 -6.64 13.12
C ALA A 353 11.99 -6.21 13.60
N ARG A 354 11.85 -5.78 14.86
CA ARG A 354 10.61 -5.24 15.41
C ARG A 354 10.17 -3.95 14.71
N ILE A 355 11.08 -3.00 14.50
CA ILE A 355 10.79 -1.74 13.80
C ILE A 355 10.43 -2.01 12.32
N LEU A 356 11.17 -2.89 11.64
CA LEU A 356 10.89 -3.27 10.25
C LEU A 356 9.55 -3.99 10.11
N HIS A 357 9.22 -4.89 11.04
CA HIS A 357 7.92 -5.55 11.07
C HIS A 357 6.77 -4.56 11.23
N GLN A 358 6.92 -3.52 12.06
CA GLN A 358 5.92 -2.45 12.18
C GLN A 358 5.77 -1.61 10.90
N LYS A 359 6.84 -1.46 10.11
CA LYS A 359 6.81 -0.76 8.82
C LYS A 359 6.21 -1.61 7.69
N GLY A 360 6.22 -2.94 7.83
CA GLY A 360 5.78 -3.90 6.82
C GLY A 360 6.92 -4.53 6.02
N ASP A 361 8.18 -4.16 6.29
CA ASP A 361 9.37 -4.66 5.60
C ASP A 361 9.87 -5.98 6.22
N VAL A 362 9.03 -7.01 6.13
CA VAL A 362 9.26 -8.29 6.82
C VAL A 362 10.45 -9.08 6.20
N GLU A 363 10.74 -8.90 4.92
CA GLU A 363 11.86 -9.58 4.24
C GLU A 363 13.22 -9.13 4.77
N GLU A 364 13.40 -7.82 4.97
CA GLU A 364 14.63 -7.29 5.56
C GLU A 364 14.76 -7.73 7.03
N ALA A 365 13.65 -7.76 7.77
CA ALA A 365 13.62 -8.26 9.14
C ALA A 365 14.08 -9.73 9.22
N LYS A 366 13.61 -10.59 8.31
CA LYS A 366 14.07 -11.99 8.19
C LYS A 366 15.58 -12.04 8.00
N ASN A 367 16.11 -11.30 7.02
CA ASN A 367 17.53 -11.35 6.66
C ASN A 367 18.41 -10.97 7.84
N ILE A 368 18.05 -9.91 8.58
CA ILE A 368 18.82 -9.44 9.74
C ILE A 368 18.87 -10.50 10.83
N ILE A 369 17.72 -11.09 11.21
CA ILE A 369 17.67 -12.15 12.21
C ILE A 369 18.43 -13.40 11.74
N GLU A 370 18.32 -13.76 10.46
CA GLU A 370 19.06 -14.88 9.89
C GLU A 370 20.57 -14.67 9.97
N THR A 371 21.06 -13.45 9.69
CA THR A 371 22.48 -13.13 9.87
C THR A 371 22.93 -13.21 11.32
N ALA A 372 22.09 -12.79 12.26
CA ALA A 372 22.38 -12.89 13.69
C ALA A 372 22.50 -14.35 14.15
N PHE A 373 21.62 -15.22 13.66
CA PHE A 373 21.63 -16.64 13.99
C PHE A 373 22.85 -17.36 13.41
N LYS A 374 23.33 -16.95 12.23
CA LYS A 374 24.55 -17.49 11.60
C LYS A 374 25.82 -17.03 12.31
N LYS A 375 25.91 -15.76 12.68
CA LYS A 375 27.11 -15.19 13.33
C LYS A 375 27.26 -15.65 14.78
N HIS A 376 26.16 -15.72 15.54
CA HIS A 376 26.20 -16.03 16.97
C HIS A 376 25.21 -17.15 17.36
N PRO A 377 25.43 -18.41 16.90
CA PRO A 377 24.51 -19.51 17.14
C PRO A 377 24.35 -19.87 18.63
N ASP A 378 25.38 -19.63 19.45
CA ASP A 378 25.42 -19.97 20.88
C ASP A 378 24.58 -19.04 21.77
N CYS A 379 24.26 -17.84 21.29
CA CYS A 379 23.53 -16.83 22.06
C CYS A 379 22.00 -16.87 21.82
N VAL A 380 21.54 -17.72 20.90
CA VAL A 380 20.13 -17.80 20.48
C VAL A 380 19.28 -18.43 21.59
N SER A 381 18.32 -17.69 22.11
CA SER A 381 17.31 -18.18 23.07
C SER A 381 16.07 -18.76 22.36
N PRO A 382 15.25 -19.57 23.06
CA PRO A 382 13.99 -20.06 22.52
C PRO A 382 13.03 -18.95 22.06
N ASP A 383 13.05 -17.80 22.75
CA ASP A 383 12.21 -16.64 22.40
C ASP A 383 12.65 -16.02 21.07
N ASP A 384 13.96 -15.98 20.81
CA ASP A 384 14.51 -15.49 19.54
C ASP A 384 14.10 -16.42 18.39
N VAL A 385 14.12 -17.74 18.63
CA VAL A 385 13.62 -18.71 17.64
C VAL A 385 12.13 -18.47 17.39
N ASN A 386 11.34 -18.25 18.44
CA ASN A 386 9.90 -18.00 18.29
C ASN A 386 9.61 -16.77 17.40
N LEU A 387 10.32 -15.66 17.61
CA LEU A 387 10.25 -14.46 16.77
C LEU A 387 10.63 -14.76 15.32
N PHE A 388 11.72 -15.51 15.10
CA PHE A 388 12.16 -15.82 13.74
C PHE A 388 11.14 -16.70 12.99
N LEU A 389 10.53 -17.69 13.67
CA LEU A 389 9.47 -18.51 13.11
C LEU A 389 8.23 -17.67 12.74
N GLU A 390 7.89 -16.67 13.55
CA GLU A 390 6.82 -15.70 13.27
C GLU A 390 7.05 -14.96 11.96
N LEU A 391 8.27 -14.42 11.76
CA LEU A 391 8.66 -13.70 10.54
C LEU A 391 8.63 -14.60 9.30
N LEU A 392 9.01 -15.87 9.42
CA LEU A 392 9.00 -16.80 8.29
C LEU A 392 7.58 -17.24 7.91
N ILE A 393 6.71 -17.44 8.91
CA ILE A 393 5.31 -17.80 8.68
C ILE A 393 4.56 -16.64 8.01
N SER A 394 4.81 -15.39 8.42
CA SER A 394 4.20 -14.21 7.78
C SER A 394 4.65 -14.03 6.33
N LEU A 395 5.91 -14.40 6.01
CA LEU A 395 6.43 -14.48 4.63
C LEU A 395 5.99 -15.74 3.86
N LYS A 396 5.21 -16.64 4.48
CA LYS A 396 4.77 -17.92 3.91
C LYS A 396 5.92 -18.87 3.52
N LEU A 397 7.10 -18.71 4.15
CA LEU A 397 8.28 -19.55 3.95
C LEU A 397 8.25 -20.77 4.88
N TYR A 398 7.29 -21.65 4.64
CA TYR A 398 7.02 -22.81 5.51
C TYR A 398 8.14 -23.85 5.50
N GLU A 399 8.86 -24.01 4.39
CA GLU A 399 10.00 -24.93 4.26
C GLU A 399 11.17 -24.48 5.15
N ASP A 400 11.59 -23.22 5.03
CA ASP A 400 12.63 -22.60 5.87
C ASP A 400 12.27 -22.71 7.36
N THR A 401 11.00 -22.48 7.69
CA THR A 401 10.49 -22.58 9.07
C THR A 401 10.68 -23.99 9.64
N LEU A 402 10.38 -25.02 8.83
CA LEU A 402 10.54 -26.42 9.22
C LEU A 402 12.02 -26.78 9.41
N ASP A 403 12.89 -26.30 8.52
CA ASP A 403 14.33 -26.52 8.60
C ASP A 403 14.93 -25.93 9.89
N ILE A 404 14.47 -24.76 10.33
CA ILE A 404 14.92 -24.16 11.59
C ILE A 404 14.46 -24.96 12.81
N LEU A 405 13.18 -25.38 12.84
CA LEU A 405 12.64 -26.22 13.90
C LEU A 405 13.41 -27.54 14.03
N CYS A 406 13.79 -28.13 12.90
CA CYS A 406 14.60 -29.33 12.84
C CYS A 406 16.06 -29.09 13.28
N SER A 407 16.71 -28.05 12.76
CA SER A 407 18.13 -27.75 13.02
C SER A 407 18.41 -27.45 14.49
N LYS A 408 17.48 -26.77 15.18
CA LYS A 408 17.56 -26.51 16.62
C LYS A 408 17.09 -27.71 17.46
N SER A 409 16.86 -28.86 16.84
CA SER A 409 16.43 -30.12 17.45
C SER A 409 15.10 -30.04 18.23
N ILE A 410 14.28 -29.04 17.90
CA ILE A 410 12.95 -28.82 18.48
C ILE A 410 11.98 -29.88 17.96
N VAL A 411 12.19 -30.36 16.72
CA VAL A 411 11.34 -31.37 16.09
C VAL A 411 12.19 -32.46 15.47
N LYS A 412 11.79 -33.72 15.64
CA LYS A 412 12.38 -34.88 14.97
C LYS A 412 11.30 -35.69 14.26
N PHE A 413 11.57 -36.10 13.03
CA PHE A 413 10.68 -36.96 12.26
C PHE A 413 11.18 -38.40 12.26
N SER A 414 10.25 -39.37 12.29
CA SER A 414 10.58 -40.79 12.13
C SER A 414 9.87 -41.37 10.92
N SER A 415 10.63 -42.04 10.05
CA SER A 415 10.15 -42.78 8.88
C SER A 415 10.45 -44.27 9.04
N ASP A 416 9.63 -45.10 8.40
CA ASP A 416 9.89 -46.54 8.29
C ASP A 416 10.82 -46.86 7.09
N LEU A 417 11.08 -45.87 6.22
CA LEU A 417 12.01 -46.01 5.09
C LEU A 417 13.48 -45.89 5.54
N PRO A 418 14.40 -46.64 4.91
CA PRO A 418 15.82 -46.46 5.14
C PRO A 418 16.28 -45.08 4.64
N GLN A 419 17.22 -44.46 5.37
CA GLN A 419 17.65 -43.08 5.16
C GLN A 419 18.12 -42.79 3.72
N ASN A 420 18.79 -43.75 3.08
CA ASN A 420 19.27 -43.61 1.70
C ASN A 420 18.12 -43.48 0.68
N GLU A 421 17.01 -44.20 0.88
CA GLU A 421 15.83 -44.10 0.01
C GLU A 421 15.04 -42.81 0.27
N LEU A 422 15.17 -42.26 1.48
CA LEU A 422 14.57 -40.98 1.86
C LEU A 422 15.31 -39.82 1.18
N GLU A 423 16.64 -39.84 1.19
CA GLU A 423 17.50 -38.81 0.56
C GLU A 423 17.28 -38.69 -0.96
N ASP A 424 16.91 -39.78 -1.63
CA ASP A 424 16.59 -39.81 -3.07
C ASP A 424 15.21 -39.21 -3.42
N LEU A 425 14.34 -39.00 -2.43
CA LEU A 425 13.00 -38.44 -2.63
C LEU A 425 13.02 -36.90 -2.64
N SER A 426 12.08 -36.31 -3.38
CA SER A 426 11.85 -34.86 -3.29
C SER A 426 11.36 -34.47 -1.89
N PRO A 427 11.65 -33.25 -1.41
CA PRO A 427 11.19 -32.70 -0.13
C PRO A 427 9.74 -33.03 0.26
N GLU A 428 8.80 -32.80 -0.65
CA GLU A 428 7.38 -33.08 -0.44
C GLU A 428 7.11 -34.57 -0.19
N LYS A 429 7.81 -35.45 -0.92
CA LYS A 429 7.66 -36.91 -0.80
C LYS A 429 8.33 -37.45 0.45
N GLN A 430 9.46 -36.86 0.84
CA GLN A 430 10.10 -37.13 2.13
C GLN A 430 9.12 -36.83 3.26
N LEU A 431 8.51 -35.64 3.25
CA LEU A 431 7.56 -35.21 4.27
C LEU A 431 6.33 -36.12 4.34
N GLN A 432 5.81 -36.56 3.18
CA GLN A 432 4.70 -37.51 3.11
C GLN A 432 5.04 -38.91 3.63
N SER A 433 6.30 -39.34 3.52
CA SER A 433 6.74 -40.65 3.98
C SER A 433 6.90 -40.76 5.49
N PHE A 434 6.95 -39.63 6.20
CA PHE A 434 7.04 -39.64 7.65
C PHE A 434 5.73 -40.08 8.30
N ASN A 435 5.86 -40.90 9.34
CA ASN A 435 4.72 -41.50 10.05
C ASN A 435 4.51 -40.92 11.45
N LYS A 436 5.52 -40.25 12.03
CA LYS A 436 5.43 -39.63 13.35
C LYS A 436 6.38 -38.45 13.49
N VAL A 437 5.88 -37.43 14.17
CA VAL A 437 6.65 -36.28 14.66
C VAL A 437 6.91 -36.49 16.15
N VAL A 438 8.15 -36.29 16.58
CA VAL A 438 8.58 -36.34 17.97
C VAL A 438 8.96 -34.93 18.38
N ILE A 439 8.22 -34.40 19.35
CA ILE A 439 8.38 -33.05 19.91
C ILE A 439 8.77 -33.24 21.38
N PRO A 440 9.83 -32.59 21.88
CA PRO A 440 10.18 -32.62 23.30
C PRO A 440 9.03 -32.08 24.17
N GLU A 441 8.78 -32.73 25.31
CA GLU A 441 7.69 -32.36 26.22
C GLU A 441 7.80 -30.93 26.77
N ASP A 442 9.02 -30.39 26.86
CA ASP A 442 9.29 -29.03 27.34
C ASP A 442 9.04 -27.92 26.29
N THR A 443 8.63 -28.28 25.06
CA THR A 443 8.41 -27.30 23.99
C THR A 443 7.17 -26.45 24.27
N PRO A 444 7.27 -25.09 24.25
CA PRO A 444 6.13 -24.18 24.42
C PRO A 444 4.99 -24.42 23.44
N LEU A 445 3.76 -24.12 23.86
CA LEU A 445 2.55 -24.29 23.04
C LEU A 445 2.61 -23.44 21.75
N ASP A 446 3.16 -22.23 21.81
CA ASP A 446 3.29 -21.32 20.66
C ASP A 446 4.10 -21.96 19.52
N ILE A 447 5.25 -22.56 19.87
CA ILE A 447 6.12 -23.23 18.89
C ILE A 447 5.42 -24.47 18.32
N ARG A 448 4.65 -25.20 19.13
CA ARG A 448 3.83 -26.33 18.67
C ARG A 448 2.73 -25.88 17.71
N ALA A 449 2.02 -24.79 18.01
CA ALA A 449 0.99 -24.22 17.14
C ALA A 449 1.58 -23.79 15.79
N LYS A 450 2.74 -23.12 15.80
CA LYS A 450 3.48 -22.75 14.58
C LYS A 450 3.88 -23.97 13.75
N LEU A 451 4.34 -25.05 14.40
CA LEU A 451 4.61 -26.31 13.71
C LEU A 451 3.36 -26.89 13.05
N ILE A 452 2.20 -26.85 13.74
CA ILE A 452 0.92 -27.29 13.15
C ILE A 452 0.62 -26.47 11.88
N ILE A 453 0.69 -25.14 11.95
CA ILE A 453 0.45 -24.24 10.81
C ILE A 453 1.37 -24.58 9.63
N VAL A 454 2.67 -24.78 9.89
CA VAL A 454 3.66 -25.15 8.87
C VAL A 454 3.31 -26.50 8.22
N LEU A 455 3.01 -27.52 9.02
CA LEU A 455 2.65 -28.85 8.51
C LEU A 455 1.36 -28.83 7.69
N ILE A 456 0.38 -28.01 8.06
CA ILE A 456 -0.86 -27.83 7.31
C ILE A 456 -0.57 -27.22 5.95
N ASN A 457 0.20 -26.13 5.90
CA ASN A 457 0.51 -25.43 4.66
C ASN A 457 1.42 -26.24 3.72
N LEU A 458 2.29 -27.10 4.27
CA LEU A 458 3.07 -28.07 3.51
C LEU A 458 2.28 -29.35 3.13
N LYS A 459 0.96 -29.36 3.32
CA LYS A 459 0.04 -30.48 2.98
C LYS A 459 0.37 -31.79 3.69
N ALA A 460 1.05 -31.73 4.83
CA ALA A 460 1.45 -32.89 5.63
C ALA A 460 0.57 -33.09 6.87
N CYS A 461 -0.74 -32.85 6.77
CA CYS A 461 -1.64 -32.92 7.91
C CYS A 461 -1.75 -34.32 8.53
N HIS A 462 -1.34 -35.39 7.85
CA HIS A 462 -1.30 -36.75 8.42
C HIS A 462 -0.32 -36.86 9.59
N LEU A 463 0.63 -35.92 9.68
CA LEU A 463 1.59 -35.80 10.78
C LEU A 463 1.02 -35.09 11.99
N VAL A 464 -0.05 -34.30 11.82
CA VAL A 464 -0.76 -33.65 12.92
C VAL A 464 -1.67 -34.70 13.55
N LYS A 465 -1.13 -35.42 14.53
CA LYS A 465 -1.87 -36.44 15.28
C LYS A 465 -2.70 -35.84 16.39
N ASP A 466 -3.71 -36.59 16.83
CA ASP A 466 -4.64 -36.23 17.90
C ASP A 466 -3.94 -35.66 19.13
N ASP A 467 -2.80 -36.21 19.56
CA ASP A 467 -2.07 -35.72 20.73
C ASP A 467 -1.64 -34.25 20.59
N LEU A 468 -1.11 -33.85 19.43
CA LEU A 468 -0.63 -32.48 19.17
C LEU A 468 -1.79 -31.50 19.01
N SER A 469 -2.88 -31.92 18.38
CA SER A 469 -4.09 -31.08 18.25
C SER A 469 -4.86 -30.98 19.57
N ASN A 470 -4.93 -32.05 20.36
CA ASN A 470 -5.67 -32.11 21.62
C ASN A 470 -5.01 -31.27 22.71
N GLU A 471 -3.67 -31.16 22.72
CA GLU A 471 -2.98 -30.26 23.65
C GLU A 471 -3.44 -28.81 23.45
N LEU A 472 -3.50 -28.34 22.20
CA LEU A 472 -3.98 -26.99 21.88
C LEU A 472 -5.48 -26.83 22.16
N LEU A 473 -6.32 -27.81 21.76
CA LEU A 473 -7.77 -27.79 22.00
C LEU A 473 -8.18 -27.87 23.48
N ASN A 474 -7.32 -28.42 24.34
CA ASN A 474 -7.54 -28.50 25.78
C ASN A 474 -6.90 -27.34 26.55
N SER A 475 -6.16 -26.46 25.86
CA SER A 475 -5.54 -25.28 26.46
C SER A 475 -6.57 -24.19 26.80
N ASN A 476 -6.16 -23.19 27.58
CA ASN A 476 -7.05 -22.09 27.94
C ASN A 476 -7.32 -21.20 26.71
N VAL A 477 -8.59 -21.15 26.28
CA VAL A 477 -9.03 -20.35 25.13
C VAL A 477 -8.78 -18.85 25.32
N GLU A 478 -8.81 -18.36 26.55
CA GLU A 478 -8.55 -16.94 26.85
C GLU A 478 -7.07 -16.57 26.71
N GLU A 479 -6.15 -17.53 26.83
CA GLU A 479 -4.70 -17.27 26.73
C GLU A 479 -4.13 -17.62 25.35
N PHE A 480 -4.69 -18.65 24.68
CA PHE A 480 -4.15 -19.21 23.43
C PHE A 480 -5.15 -19.17 22.27
N GLY A 481 -6.21 -18.37 22.37
CA GLY A 481 -7.28 -18.34 21.37
C GLY A 481 -6.84 -17.81 20.01
N ASP A 482 -5.88 -16.90 20.00
CA ASP A 482 -5.20 -16.34 18.84
C ASP A 482 -4.44 -17.43 18.07
N LEU A 483 -3.67 -18.27 18.76
CA LEU A 483 -3.00 -19.42 18.14
C LEU A 483 -3.99 -20.44 17.56
N MET A 484 -5.11 -20.68 18.26
CA MET A 484 -6.16 -21.55 17.76
C MET A 484 -6.84 -20.98 16.52
N LEU A 485 -7.01 -19.66 16.46
CA LEU A 485 -7.56 -18.98 15.29
C LEU A 485 -6.61 -19.11 14.09
N ASP A 486 -5.31 -18.91 14.29
CA ASP A 486 -4.30 -19.06 13.23
C ASP A 486 -4.25 -20.51 12.68
N VAL A 487 -4.34 -21.50 13.58
CA VAL A 487 -4.43 -22.92 13.19
C VAL A 487 -5.74 -23.20 12.43
N ALA A 488 -6.86 -22.64 12.88
CA ALA A 488 -8.14 -22.80 12.19
C ALA A 488 -8.12 -22.16 10.80
N GLU A 489 -7.54 -20.97 10.66
CA GLU A 489 -7.35 -20.29 9.37
C GLU A 489 -6.48 -21.12 8.42
N ALA A 490 -5.38 -21.70 8.92
CA ALA A 490 -4.55 -22.60 8.12
C ALA A 490 -5.35 -23.81 7.60
N TYR A 491 -6.22 -24.40 8.43
CA TYR A 491 -7.11 -25.49 7.98
C TYR A 491 -8.17 -25.04 6.97
N MET A 492 -8.75 -23.84 7.14
CA MET A 492 -9.70 -23.24 6.20
C MET A 492 -9.05 -23.07 4.82
N ASN A 493 -7.82 -22.56 4.77
CA ASN A 493 -7.06 -22.37 3.53
C ASN A 493 -6.74 -23.68 2.79
N GLN A 494 -6.65 -24.80 3.52
CA GLN A 494 -6.47 -26.14 2.93
C GLN A 494 -7.79 -26.90 2.68
N GLU A 495 -8.94 -26.20 2.74
CA GLU A 495 -10.28 -26.74 2.55
C GLU A 495 -10.68 -27.85 3.56
N LYS A 496 -10.03 -27.90 4.73
CA LYS A 496 -10.30 -28.88 5.80
C LYS A 496 -11.26 -28.30 6.83
N TYR A 497 -12.47 -28.01 6.37
CA TYR A 497 -13.51 -27.34 7.16
C TYR A 497 -13.95 -28.13 8.40
N ASP A 498 -13.96 -29.47 8.34
CA ASP A 498 -14.38 -30.33 9.47
C ASP A 498 -13.52 -30.12 10.72
N ILE A 499 -12.20 -29.99 10.52
CA ILE A 499 -11.24 -29.82 11.61
C ILE A 499 -11.26 -28.37 12.10
N ALA A 500 -11.31 -27.41 11.16
CA ALA A 500 -11.41 -25.98 11.48
C ALA A 500 -12.65 -25.66 12.34
N GLU A 501 -13.80 -26.30 12.07
CA GLU A 501 -15.03 -26.14 12.85
C GLU A 501 -14.79 -26.41 14.34
N VAL A 502 -14.00 -27.42 14.69
CA VAL A 502 -13.75 -27.80 16.10
C VAL A 502 -13.05 -26.68 16.87
N TYR A 503 -12.01 -26.09 16.28
CA TYR A 503 -11.29 -24.95 16.86
C TYR A 503 -12.19 -23.71 16.95
N LEU A 504 -12.86 -23.35 15.86
CA LEU A 504 -13.71 -22.17 15.78
C LEU A 504 -14.89 -22.24 16.76
N LYS A 505 -15.48 -23.43 16.95
CA LYS A 505 -16.58 -23.64 17.89
C LYS A 505 -16.20 -23.37 19.34
N GLN A 506 -14.97 -23.70 19.74
CA GLN A 506 -14.46 -23.38 21.07
C GLN A 506 -14.22 -21.87 21.22
N LEU A 507 -13.61 -21.24 20.21
CA LEU A 507 -13.32 -19.81 20.21
C LEU A 507 -14.58 -18.96 20.36
N VAL A 508 -15.62 -19.29 19.59
CA VAL A 508 -16.89 -18.57 19.58
C VAL A 508 -17.64 -18.64 20.93
N GLN A 509 -17.40 -19.69 21.73
CA GLN A 509 -18.02 -19.85 23.06
C GLN A 509 -17.29 -19.04 24.15
N SER A 510 -16.10 -18.52 23.87
CA SER A 510 -15.31 -17.72 24.81
C SER A 510 -15.80 -16.27 24.88
N ASN A 511 -15.43 -15.55 25.94
CA ASN A 511 -15.81 -14.14 26.08
C ASN A 511 -14.97 -13.22 25.17
N GLU A 512 -13.67 -13.48 25.04
CA GLU A 512 -12.75 -12.60 24.31
C GLU A 512 -12.80 -12.77 22.79
N PHE A 513 -13.09 -13.99 22.31
CA PHE A 513 -13.12 -14.32 20.89
C PHE A 513 -14.54 -14.39 20.30
N ASN A 514 -15.57 -14.03 21.08
CA ASN A 514 -16.92 -13.78 20.59
C ASN A 514 -16.99 -12.44 19.82
N LYS A 515 -16.27 -12.39 18.70
CA LYS A 515 -16.12 -11.23 17.81
C LYS A 515 -16.66 -11.58 16.42
N ALA A 516 -17.10 -10.56 15.67
CA ALA A 516 -17.66 -10.75 14.34
C ALA A 516 -16.72 -11.51 13.38
N ALA A 517 -15.40 -11.27 13.46
CA ALA A 517 -14.41 -11.95 12.61
C ALA A 517 -14.35 -13.47 12.85
N VAL A 518 -14.38 -13.92 14.10
CA VAL A 518 -14.32 -15.35 14.45
C VAL A 518 -15.64 -16.04 14.06
N TRP A 519 -16.78 -15.38 14.29
CA TRP A 519 -18.08 -15.87 13.82
C TRP A 519 -18.16 -15.97 12.29
N LEU A 520 -17.47 -15.09 11.56
CA LEU A 520 -17.40 -15.12 10.10
C LEU A 520 -16.66 -16.38 9.62
N PHE A 521 -15.49 -16.67 10.19
CA PHE A 521 -14.78 -17.92 9.89
C PHE A 521 -15.59 -19.17 10.28
N TYR A 522 -16.25 -19.14 11.45
CA TYR A 522 -17.11 -20.25 11.89
C TYR A 522 -18.31 -20.47 10.96
N GLY A 523 -18.98 -19.38 10.56
CA GLY A 523 -20.08 -19.43 9.61
C GLY A 523 -19.65 -19.94 8.23
N GLU A 524 -18.47 -19.54 7.77
CA GLU A 524 -17.90 -20.01 6.50
C GLU A 524 -17.60 -21.50 6.53
N ALA A 525 -16.96 -22.00 7.60
CA ALA A 525 -16.71 -23.42 7.80
C ALA A 525 -18.02 -24.23 7.72
N LEU A 526 -19.03 -23.84 8.50
CA LEU A 526 -20.35 -24.49 8.52
C LEU A 526 -21.04 -24.45 7.16
N PHE A 527 -20.95 -23.33 6.43
CA PHE A 527 -21.55 -23.19 5.12
C PHE A 527 -20.91 -24.15 4.10
N LYS A 528 -19.59 -24.31 4.14
CA LYS A 528 -18.84 -25.23 3.28
C LYS A 528 -19.11 -26.69 3.61
N LEU A 529 -19.33 -27.02 4.88
CA LEU A 529 -19.78 -28.33 5.36
C LEU A 529 -21.25 -28.65 5.00
N GLY A 530 -22.02 -27.64 4.58
CA GLY A 530 -23.43 -27.79 4.23
C GLY A 530 -24.38 -27.73 5.44
N HIS A 531 -23.89 -27.33 6.61
CA HIS A 531 -24.69 -27.14 7.82
C HIS A 531 -25.45 -25.80 7.75
N LEU A 532 -26.40 -25.68 6.82
CA LEU A 532 -27.02 -24.41 6.44
C LEU A 532 -27.76 -23.70 7.59
N GLU A 533 -28.46 -24.43 8.47
CA GLU A 533 -29.22 -23.84 9.59
C GLU A 533 -28.30 -23.27 10.69
N GLU A 534 -27.14 -23.89 10.91
CA GLU A 534 -26.16 -23.39 11.87
C GLU A 534 -25.37 -22.22 11.27
N ALA A 535 -25.03 -22.32 9.99
CA ALA A 535 -24.39 -21.24 9.24
C ALA A 535 -25.28 -19.98 9.21
N GLU A 536 -26.60 -20.12 9.01
CA GLU A 536 -27.56 -19.01 9.09
C GLU A 536 -27.41 -18.25 10.42
N LYS A 537 -27.43 -18.97 11.55
CA LYS A 537 -27.32 -18.36 12.88
C LYS A 537 -25.98 -17.66 13.08
N ALA A 538 -24.88 -18.29 12.63
CA ALA A 538 -23.55 -17.70 12.72
C ALA A 538 -23.46 -16.41 11.90
N TYR A 539 -23.87 -16.44 10.63
CA TYR A 539 -23.85 -15.24 9.77
C TYR A 539 -24.83 -14.16 10.23
N GLN A 540 -25.99 -14.53 10.79
CA GLN A 540 -26.91 -13.55 11.38
C GLN A 540 -26.24 -12.80 12.53
N LEU A 541 -25.51 -13.49 13.41
CA LEU A 541 -24.73 -12.85 14.47
C LEU A 541 -23.62 -11.95 13.91
N VAL A 542 -22.95 -12.34 12.83
CA VAL A 542 -21.96 -11.47 12.14
C VAL A 542 -22.62 -10.18 11.65
N VAL A 543 -23.79 -10.27 11.02
CA VAL A 543 -24.53 -9.11 10.52
C VAL A 543 -25.04 -8.23 11.67
N ASP A 544 -25.44 -8.83 12.80
CA ASP A 544 -25.89 -8.09 13.98
C ASP A 544 -24.73 -7.34 14.66
N LEU A 545 -23.53 -7.96 14.72
CA LEU A 545 -22.32 -7.36 15.28
C LEU A 545 -21.66 -6.33 14.33
N ALA A 546 -21.71 -6.59 13.03
CA ALA A 546 -21.11 -5.76 11.98
C ALA A 546 -22.08 -5.52 10.80
N PRO A 547 -23.08 -4.63 10.94
CA PRO A 547 -24.13 -4.41 9.93
C PRO A 547 -23.62 -3.88 8.58
N GLN A 548 -22.42 -3.30 8.56
CA GLN A 548 -21.77 -2.77 7.36
C GLN A 548 -20.98 -3.84 6.59
N HIS A 549 -20.82 -5.05 7.14
CA HIS A 549 -20.04 -6.11 6.50
C HIS A 549 -20.80 -6.72 5.30
N CYS A 550 -20.45 -6.27 4.10
CA CYS A 550 -21.22 -6.56 2.89
C CYS A 550 -21.16 -8.04 2.50
N ASP A 551 -20.00 -8.69 2.58
CA ASP A 551 -19.85 -10.09 2.12
C ASP A 551 -20.56 -11.10 3.03
N ALA A 552 -20.69 -10.77 4.32
CA ALA A 552 -21.47 -11.57 5.27
C ALA A 552 -22.96 -11.50 4.92
N ARG A 553 -23.47 -10.32 4.59
CA ARG A 553 -24.86 -10.13 4.15
C ARG A 553 -25.14 -10.81 2.82
N LYS A 554 -24.21 -10.77 1.85
CA LYS A 554 -24.31 -11.53 0.58
C LYS A 554 -24.41 -13.03 0.86
N THR A 555 -23.48 -13.57 1.63
CA THR A 555 -23.42 -15.00 1.95
C THR A 555 -24.66 -15.46 2.72
N LEU A 556 -25.11 -14.67 3.70
CA LEU A 556 -26.35 -14.93 4.43
C LEU A 556 -27.57 -14.96 3.50
N SER A 557 -27.64 -14.03 2.53
CA SER A 557 -28.74 -14.03 1.55
C SER A 557 -28.76 -15.31 0.70
N ILE A 558 -27.58 -15.82 0.31
CA ILE A 558 -27.43 -17.08 -0.42
C ILE A 558 -27.88 -18.27 0.44
N ILE A 559 -27.51 -18.29 1.72
CA ILE A 559 -27.93 -19.33 2.68
C ILE A 559 -29.46 -19.33 2.83
N LEU A 560 -30.08 -18.17 3.05
CA LEU A 560 -31.52 -18.04 3.21
C LEU A 560 -32.28 -18.41 1.93
N HIS A 561 -31.75 -18.07 0.77
CA HIS A 561 -32.30 -18.52 -0.51
C HIS A 561 -32.25 -20.05 -0.64
N ARG A 562 -31.13 -20.70 -0.25
CA ARG A 562 -31.03 -22.17 -0.21
C ARG A 562 -31.97 -22.82 0.81
N LEU A 563 -32.28 -22.13 1.90
CA LEU A 563 -33.28 -22.52 2.90
C LEU A 563 -34.72 -22.19 2.47
N ASN A 564 -34.93 -21.72 1.24
CA ASN A 564 -36.25 -21.39 0.67
C ASN A 564 -36.98 -20.25 1.41
N ARG A 565 -36.22 -19.24 1.88
CA ARG A 565 -36.70 -18.03 2.59
C ARG A 565 -36.29 -16.75 1.83
N PRO A 566 -36.76 -16.54 0.59
CA PRO A 566 -36.30 -15.43 -0.27
C PRO A 566 -36.66 -14.04 0.24
N ASP A 567 -37.80 -13.88 0.94
CA ASP A 567 -38.23 -12.58 1.47
C ASP A 567 -37.25 -12.07 2.56
N GLU A 568 -36.80 -12.97 3.43
CA GLU A 568 -35.79 -12.66 4.46
C GLU A 568 -34.44 -12.33 3.79
N ALA A 569 -34.04 -13.09 2.76
CA ALA A 569 -32.83 -12.83 1.97
C ALA A 569 -32.87 -11.42 1.32
N LEU A 570 -33.99 -11.03 0.70
CA LEU A 570 -34.17 -9.69 0.16
C LEU A 570 -34.07 -8.63 1.25
N SER A 571 -34.66 -8.86 2.41
CA SER A 571 -34.61 -7.90 3.52
C SER A 571 -33.17 -7.60 3.97
N ILE A 572 -32.33 -8.63 4.05
CA ILE A 572 -30.91 -8.50 4.43
C ILE A 572 -30.09 -7.76 3.38
N LEU A 573 -30.47 -7.83 2.10
CA LEU A 573 -29.80 -7.09 1.02
C LEU A 573 -30.31 -5.65 0.86
N THR A 574 -31.24 -5.17 1.69
CA THR A 574 -31.75 -3.78 1.59
C THR A 574 -30.72 -2.75 2.04
N GLN A 575 -30.60 -1.66 1.28
CA GLN A 575 -29.65 -0.56 1.54
C GLN A 575 -30.33 0.82 1.61
N ASP A 576 -31.66 0.89 1.72
CA ASP A 576 -32.43 2.13 1.54
C ASP A 576 -32.10 3.25 2.56
N LYS A 577 -31.35 2.96 3.62
CA LYS A 577 -30.92 3.91 4.65
C LYS A 577 -29.42 4.26 4.60
N ALA A 578 -28.66 3.70 3.66
CA ALA A 578 -27.21 3.91 3.58
C ALA A 578 -26.87 5.20 2.84
N GLU A 579 -25.89 5.96 3.34
CA GLU A 579 -25.34 7.15 2.66
C GLU A 579 -24.52 6.76 1.42
N LEU A 580 -23.83 5.62 1.48
CA LEU A 580 -23.08 5.02 0.38
C LEU A 580 -23.64 3.62 0.11
N LEU A 581 -24.03 3.37 -1.14
CA LEU A 581 -24.48 2.06 -1.59
C LEU A 581 -23.30 1.16 -1.94
N ASP A 582 -23.40 -0.12 -1.61
CA ASP A 582 -22.51 -1.16 -2.07
C ASP A 582 -23.05 -1.78 -3.37
N SER A 583 -22.26 -1.69 -4.45
CA SER A 583 -22.66 -2.20 -5.76
C SER A 583 -22.84 -3.71 -5.78
N SER A 584 -21.99 -4.45 -5.05
CA SER A 584 -22.03 -5.90 -5.08
C SER A 584 -23.26 -6.46 -4.36
N LEU A 585 -23.61 -5.93 -3.19
CA LEU A 585 -24.87 -6.25 -2.51
C LEU A 585 -26.11 -5.90 -3.35
N LEU A 586 -26.06 -4.75 -4.05
CA LEU A 586 -27.17 -4.35 -4.92
C LEU A 586 -27.30 -5.28 -6.14
N TYR A 587 -26.17 -5.73 -6.69
CA TYR A 587 -26.12 -6.73 -7.74
C TYR A 587 -26.73 -8.07 -7.30
N GLU A 588 -26.34 -8.58 -6.13
CA GLU A 588 -26.92 -9.80 -5.55
C GLU A 588 -28.43 -9.66 -5.34
N ARG A 589 -28.88 -8.49 -4.85
CA ARG A 589 -30.32 -8.20 -4.72
C ARG A 589 -31.01 -8.29 -6.09
N CYS A 590 -30.41 -7.74 -7.14
CA CYS A 590 -30.98 -7.79 -8.49
C CYS A 590 -31.05 -9.24 -9.01
N GLN A 591 -30.04 -10.07 -8.74
CA GLN A 591 -30.09 -11.48 -9.13
C GLN A 591 -31.25 -12.22 -8.44
N LEU A 592 -31.42 -12.01 -7.14
CA LEU A 592 -32.46 -12.68 -6.36
C LEU A 592 -33.88 -12.16 -6.70
N LEU A 593 -34.05 -10.85 -6.94
CA LEU A 593 -35.32 -10.31 -7.44
C LEU A 593 -35.71 -10.90 -8.80
N PHE A 594 -34.72 -11.13 -9.67
CA PHE A 594 -34.94 -11.75 -10.97
C PHE A 594 -35.33 -13.23 -10.86
N SER A 595 -34.71 -14.00 -9.95
CA SER A 595 -35.06 -15.41 -9.75
C SER A 595 -36.45 -15.60 -9.14
N GLU A 596 -36.85 -14.72 -8.22
CA GLU A 596 -38.19 -14.73 -7.60
C GLU A 596 -39.28 -14.15 -8.51
N GLY A 597 -38.92 -13.56 -9.65
CA GLY A 597 -39.88 -12.97 -10.60
C GLY A 597 -40.50 -11.64 -10.13
N GLN A 598 -39.87 -10.95 -9.18
CA GLN A 598 -40.28 -9.60 -8.73
C GLN A 598 -39.85 -8.54 -9.74
N THR A 599 -40.57 -8.44 -10.86
CA THR A 599 -40.13 -7.70 -12.05
C THR A 599 -39.98 -6.19 -11.84
N GLU A 600 -40.89 -5.53 -11.13
CA GLU A 600 -40.85 -4.07 -10.96
C GLU A 600 -39.70 -3.64 -10.04
N GLU A 601 -39.54 -4.29 -8.89
CA GLU A 601 -38.42 -4.02 -7.99
C GLU A 601 -37.07 -4.29 -8.66
N PHE A 602 -36.97 -5.37 -9.45
CA PHE A 602 -35.78 -5.67 -10.23
C PHE A 602 -35.40 -4.52 -11.17
N ILE A 603 -36.37 -3.98 -11.92
CA ILE A 603 -36.13 -2.88 -12.86
C ILE A 603 -35.59 -1.66 -12.12
N ASP A 604 -36.21 -1.29 -10.99
CA ASP A 604 -35.83 -0.10 -10.24
C ASP A 604 -34.43 -0.25 -9.62
N LYS A 605 -34.14 -1.39 -8.99
CA LYS A 605 -32.83 -1.64 -8.35
C LYS A 605 -31.71 -1.83 -9.39
N ALA A 606 -31.99 -2.45 -10.53
CA ALA A 606 -31.01 -2.57 -11.62
C ALA A 606 -30.69 -1.19 -12.25
N LYS A 607 -31.69 -0.34 -12.50
CA LYS A 607 -31.44 1.04 -12.94
C LYS A 607 -30.64 1.83 -11.92
N MET A 608 -30.94 1.67 -10.63
CA MET A 608 -30.20 2.30 -9.54
C MET A 608 -28.72 1.90 -9.57
N LEU A 609 -28.42 0.62 -9.78
CA LEU A 609 -27.05 0.12 -9.93
C LEU A 609 -26.33 0.75 -11.14
N PHE A 610 -26.99 0.82 -12.30
CA PHE A 610 -26.39 1.36 -13.51
C PHE A 610 -26.16 2.87 -13.46
N ASN A 611 -26.93 3.63 -12.66
CA ASN A 611 -26.74 5.08 -12.50
C ASN A 611 -25.33 5.47 -12.02
N ARG A 612 -24.57 4.53 -11.45
CA ARG A 612 -23.15 4.70 -11.09
C ARG A 612 -22.28 5.12 -12.28
N HIS A 613 -22.54 4.60 -13.48
CA HIS A 613 -21.74 4.88 -14.68
C HIS A 613 -22.54 5.18 -15.94
N PHE A 614 -23.86 5.07 -15.89
CA PHE A 614 -24.74 5.46 -16.99
C PHE A 614 -25.00 6.95 -16.99
N ILE A 615 -25.12 7.51 -18.19
CA ILE A 615 -25.51 8.90 -18.36
C ILE A 615 -27.02 9.03 -18.17
N ASN A 616 -27.47 9.86 -17.23
CA ASN A 616 -28.89 10.20 -17.11
C ASN A 616 -29.35 11.10 -18.28
N ILE A 617 -30.30 10.60 -19.07
CA ILE A 617 -30.88 11.29 -20.24
C ILE A 617 -32.23 11.89 -19.85
N ARG A 618 -32.33 13.21 -19.84
CA ARG A 618 -33.53 13.96 -19.41
C ARG A 618 -34.50 14.21 -20.54
N ASN A 619 -33.96 14.65 -21.68
CA ASN A 619 -34.72 15.19 -22.79
C ASN A 619 -34.31 14.55 -24.11
N ARG A 620 -35.16 14.69 -25.14
CA ARG A 620 -34.88 14.18 -26.50
C ARG A 620 -33.62 14.80 -27.12
N ASP A 621 -33.29 16.04 -26.79
CA ASP A 621 -32.09 16.71 -27.31
C ASP A 621 -30.80 16.11 -26.74
N GLU A 622 -30.80 15.69 -25.47
CA GLU A 622 -29.67 14.96 -24.86
C GLU A 622 -29.52 13.57 -25.50
N LEU A 623 -30.63 12.86 -25.72
CA LEU A 623 -30.65 11.59 -26.44
C LEU A 623 -30.05 11.76 -27.84
N HIS A 624 -30.44 12.82 -28.55
CA HIS A 624 -29.92 13.14 -29.87
C HIS A 624 -28.42 13.44 -29.87
N ALA A 625 -27.92 14.20 -28.88
CA ALA A 625 -26.52 14.52 -28.72
C ALA A 625 -25.67 13.25 -28.55
N ILE A 626 -26.08 12.34 -27.66
CA ILE A 626 -25.40 11.06 -27.42
C ILE A 626 -25.41 10.18 -28.67
N ALA A 627 -26.53 10.13 -29.39
CA ALA A 627 -26.69 9.34 -30.61
C ALA A 627 -25.80 9.82 -31.77
N SER A 628 -25.56 11.13 -31.85
CA SER A 628 -24.87 11.76 -32.98
C SER A 628 -23.34 11.60 -32.94
N ALA A 629 -22.78 11.44 -31.74
CA ALA A 629 -21.35 11.43 -31.51
C ALA A 629 -20.78 10.00 -31.49
N LYS A 630 -19.67 9.78 -32.23
CA LYS A 630 -19.06 8.44 -32.36
C LYS A 630 -18.22 8.03 -31.16
N LYS A 631 -17.32 8.92 -30.71
CA LYS A 631 -16.41 8.65 -29.59
C LYS A 631 -17.06 9.06 -28.27
N LEU A 632 -16.75 8.34 -27.20
CA LEU A 632 -17.26 8.63 -25.86
C LEU A 632 -16.99 10.08 -25.40
N VAL A 633 -15.76 10.55 -25.60
CA VAL A 633 -15.38 11.95 -25.29
C VAL A 633 -16.24 12.96 -26.04
N SER A 634 -16.54 12.67 -27.31
CA SER A 634 -17.41 13.52 -28.14
C SER A 634 -18.86 13.49 -27.67
N LYS A 635 -19.36 12.35 -27.17
CA LYS A 635 -20.70 12.23 -26.58
C LYS A 635 -20.81 13.10 -25.34
N ASN A 636 -19.84 13.02 -24.43
CA ASN A 636 -19.82 13.81 -23.19
C ASN A 636 -19.75 15.31 -23.46
N ARG A 637 -18.94 15.71 -24.46
CA ARG A 637 -18.89 17.11 -24.91
C ARG A 637 -20.23 17.58 -25.48
N ALA A 638 -20.83 16.82 -26.40
CA ALA A 638 -22.11 17.18 -27.01
C ALA A 638 -23.22 17.30 -25.95
N LEU A 639 -23.23 16.40 -24.97
CA LEU A 639 -24.15 16.45 -23.84
C LEU A 639 -23.94 17.70 -22.98
N SER A 640 -22.68 18.05 -22.69
CA SER A 640 -22.34 19.25 -21.92
C SER A 640 -22.78 20.53 -22.64
N GLU A 641 -22.66 20.58 -23.97
CA GLU A 641 -23.12 21.70 -24.79
C GLU A 641 -24.66 21.84 -24.75
N VAL A 642 -25.40 20.72 -24.80
CA VAL A 642 -26.87 20.73 -24.65
C VAL A 642 -27.28 21.20 -23.26
N ARG A 643 -26.65 20.68 -22.19
CA ARG A 643 -26.96 21.09 -20.80
C ARG A 643 -26.67 22.57 -20.56
N ALA A 644 -25.54 23.06 -21.09
CA ALA A 644 -25.18 24.47 -21.00
C ALA A 644 -26.19 25.38 -21.73
N PHE A 645 -26.74 24.93 -22.85
CA PHE A 645 -27.79 25.66 -23.58
C PHE A 645 -29.05 25.85 -22.73
N TYR A 646 -29.48 24.82 -21.99
CA TYR A 646 -30.62 24.89 -21.07
C TYR A 646 -30.30 25.52 -19.70
N ARG A 647 -29.05 25.94 -19.46
CA ARG A 647 -28.53 26.42 -18.16
C ARG A 647 -28.72 25.40 -17.02
N GLU A 648 -28.69 24.13 -17.38
CA GLU A 648 -28.75 23.05 -16.40
C GLU A 648 -27.34 22.73 -15.87
N PRO A 649 -27.22 22.25 -14.63
CA PRO A 649 -25.94 21.82 -14.10
C PRO A 649 -25.34 20.70 -14.96
N ILE A 650 -24.05 20.84 -15.30
CA ILE A 650 -23.30 19.86 -16.13
C ILE A 650 -23.25 18.50 -15.41
N LYS A 651 -23.13 18.52 -14.08
CA LYS A 651 -23.31 17.37 -13.19
C LYS A 651 -24.60 17.57 -12.39
N PHE A 652 -25.50 16.60 -12.47
CA PHE A 652 -26.67 16.53 -11.59
C PHE A 652 -26.60 15.12 -11.02
N ASP A 653 -25.91 15.04 -9.88
CA ASP A 653 -25.66 13.81 -9.13
C ASP A 653 -26.91 13.46 -8.32
N GLU A 654 -28.03 13.18 -8.99
CA GLU A 654 -29.24 12.63 -8.35
C GLU A 654 -29.16 11.10 -8.20
N GLY A 655 -28.09 10.48 -8.72
CA GLY A 655 -27.81 9.07 -8.47
C GLY A 655 -27.29 8.87 -7.05
N PRO A 656 -27.59 7.74 -6.40
CA PRO A 656 -26.98 7.42 -5.12
C PRO A 656 -25.47 7.29 -5.26
N SER A 657 -24.74 7.71 -4.24
CA SER A 657 -23.29 7.53 -4.14
C SER A 657 -22.93 6.08 -3.82
N PHE A 658 -21.84 5.59 -4.40
CA PHE A 658 -21.38 4.20 -4.24
C PHE A 658 -20.01 4.16 -3.56
N GLN A 659 -19.72 3.06 -2.85
CA GLN A 659 -18.39 2.74 -2.33
C GLN A 659 -17.43 2.40 -3.49
N GLU A 660 -16.14 2.75 -3.36
CA GLU A 660 -15.14 2.58 -4.43
C GLU A 660 -14.59 1.15 -4.52
N ASP A 661 -14.62 0.39 -3.41
CA ASP A 661 -13.87 -0.85 -3.22
C ASP A 661 -14.49 -2.08 -3.92
N ASN A 662 -15.82 -2.15 -4.03
CA ASN A 662 -16.53 -3.37 -4.44
C ASN A 662 -17.04 -3.31 -5.89
N GLN A 663 -16.14 -3.58 -6.84
CA GLN A 663 -16.46 -3.57 -8.27
C GLN A 663 -16.98 -4.93 -8.75
N ILE A 664 -18.12 -4.91 -9.43
CA ILE A 664 -18.70 -6.09 -10.10
C ILE A 664 -17.88 -6.38 -11.36
N GLU A 665 -17.72 -7.65 -11.71
CA GLU A 665 -17.08 -8.01 -12.96
C GLU A 665 -17.88 -7.42 -14.16
N LEU A 666 -17.17 -6.85 -15.13
CA LEU A 666 -17.78 -6.19 -16.29
C LEU A 666 -18.64 -7.15 -17.13
N SER A 667 -18.30 -8.44 -17.16
CA SER A 667 -19.08 -9.51 -17.81
C SER A 667 -20.44 -9.70 -17.13
N ASP A 668 -20.44 -9.87 -15.81
CA ASP A 668 -21.61 -10.08 -14.95
C ASP A 668 -22.56 -8.87 -14.94
N GLU A 669 -22.00 -7.66 -14.86
CA GLU A 669 -22.77 -6.43 -14.91
C GLU A 669 -23.42 -6.23 -16.29
N PHE A 670 -22.73 -6.60 -17.37
CA PHE A 670 -23.28 -6.53 -18.72
C PHE A 670 -24.37 -7.59 -18.96
N GLU A 671 -24.23 -8.79 -18.40
CA GLU A 671 -25.27 -9.82 -18.46
C GLU A 671 -26.55 -9.40 -17.71
N LEU A 672 -26.41 -8.72 -16.56
CA LEU A 672 -27.53 -8.11 -15.87
C LEU A 672 -28.23 -7.05 -16.74
N PHE A 673 -27.46 -6.25 -17.48
CA PHE A 673 -28.00 -5.27 -18.43
C PHE A 673 -28.78 -5.95 -19.56
N ARG A 674 -28.29 -7.08 -20.10
CA ARG A 674 -29.03 -7.88 -21.09
C ARG A 674 -30.37 -8.36 -20.55
N LYS A 675 -30.37 -8.94 -19.34
CA LYS A 675 -31.58 -9.38 -18.65
C LYS A 675 -32.60 -8.25 -18.50
N LEU A 676 -32.15 -7.06 -18.09
CA LEU A 676 -32.99 -5.88 -17.97
C LEU A 676 -33.57 -5.43 -19.32
N CYS A 677 -32.77 -5.42 -20.38
CA CYS A 677 -33.23 -5.04 -21.72
C CYS A 677 -34.29 -6.01 -22.26
N VAL A 678 -34.07 -7.31 -22.12
CA VAL A 678 -35.03 -8.35 -22.53
C VAL A 678 -36.32 -8.24 -21.74
N LEU A 679 -36.23 -8.00 -20.43
CA LEU A 679 -37.41 -7.85 -19.57
C LEU A 679 -38.24 -6.62 -19.97
N LEU A 680 -37.62 -5.44 -20.14
CA LEU A 680 -38.31 -4.23 -20.59
C LEU A 680 -38.96 -4.40 -21.98
N HIS A 681 -38.29 -5.13 -22.87
CA HIS A 681 -38.85 -5.47 -24.18
C HIS A 681 -40.11 -6.34 -24.05
N ASN A 682 -40.05 -7.41 -23.24
CA ASN A 682 -41.17 -8.32 -23.01
C ASN A 682 -42.37 -7.61 -22.36
N LEU A 683 -42.12 -6.66 -21.46
CA LEU A 683 -43.14 -5.79 -20.87
C LEU A 683 -43.65 -4.68 -21.81
N LYS A 684 -43.09 -4.56 -23.02
CA LYS A 684 -43.40 -3.50 -24.01
C LYS A 684 -43.15 -2.08 -23.49
N ARG A 685 -42.26 -1.90 -22.52
CA ARG A 685 -41.83 -0.60 -21.97
C ARG A 685 -40.73 0.01 -22.85
N TYR A 686 -41.06 0.25 -24.12
CA TYR A 686 -40.06 0.62 -25.14
C TYR A 686 -39.42 2.00 -24.93
N ASP A 687 -40.15 2.96 -24.35
CA ASP A 687 -39.59 4.28 -24.04
C ASP A 687 -38.47 4.19 -23.00
N GLU A 688 -38.68 3.40 -21.95
CA GLU A 688 -37.67 3.16 -20.92
C GLU A 688 -36.49 2.36 -21.44
N LEU A 689 -36.76 1.33 -22.26
CA LEU A 689 -35.73 0.57 -22.94
C LEU A 689 -34.86 1.47 -23.83
N GLN A 690 -35.46 2.41 -24.56
CA GLN A 690 -34.72 3.36 -25.39
C GLN A 690 -33.85 4.27 -24.52
N ARG A 691 -34.39 4.88 -23.47
CA ARG A 691 -33.57 5.71 -22.57
C ARG A 691 -32.41 4.93 -21.95
N LEU A 692 -32.68 3.73 -21.40
CA LEU A 692 -31.68 2.88 -20.78
C LEU A 692 -30.54 2.52 -21.75
N THR A 693 -30.87 2.09 -22.97
CA THR A 693 -29.86 1.66 -23.97
C THR A 693 -29.00 2.82 -24.46
N PHE A 694 -29.57 4.01 -24.64
CA PHE A 694 -28.79 5.21 -24.97
C PHE A 694 -27.97 5.74 -23.78
N SER A 695 -28.47 5.59 -22.56
CA SER A 695 -27.70 5.89 -21.33
C SER A 695 -26.47 4.99 -21.21
N ALA A 696 -26.62 3.69 -21.50
CA ALA A 696 -25.54 2.71 -21.53
C ALA A 696 -24.49 3.02 -22.62
N LEU A 697 -24.90 3.57 -23.76
CA LEU A 697 -24.02 3.98 -24.86
C LEU A 697 -23.01 5.07 -24.45
N GLY A 698 -23.30 5.80 -23.37
CA GLY A 698 -22.45 6.80 -22.73
C GLY A 698 -21.61 6.28 -21.55
N SER A 699 -21.69 4.99 -21.20
CA SER A 699 -20.92 4.43 -20.08
C SER A 699 -19.44 4.28 -20.45
N PRO A 700 -18.50 4.80 -19.65
CA PRO A 700 -17.08 4.51 -19.83
C PRO A 700 -16.76 3.04 -19.54
N HIS A 701 -17.49 2.41 -18.64
CA HIS A 701 -17.27 1.03 -18.22
C HIS A 701 -17.61 0.05 -19.35
N PHE A 702 -18.83 0.13 -19.91
CA PHE A 702 -19.26 -0.79 -20.97
C PHE A 702 -18.55 -0.57 -22.31
N ASN A 703 -18.06 0.65 -22.58
CA ASN A 703 -17.30 0.94 -23.79
C ASN A 703 -15.82 0.51 -23.73
N LYS A 704 -15.34 -0.11 -22.63
CA LYS A 704 -13.98 -0.68 -22.56
C LYS A 704 -13.77 -1.84 -23.54
N LYS A 705 -14.79 -2.71 -23.71
CA LYS A 705 -14.76 -3.84 -24.66
C LYS A 705 -15.48 -3.45 -25.96
N LEU A 706 -14.85 -3.73 -27.09
CA LEU A 706 -15.40 -3.41 -28.41
C LEU A 706 -16.71 -4.19 -28.70
N GLU A 707 -16.77 -5.45 -28.27
CA GLU A 707 -17.94 -6.33 -28.41
C GLU A 707 -19.18 -5.73 -27.74
N HIS A 708 -19.06 -5.31 -26.48
CA HIS A 708 -20.13 -4.68 -25.73
C HIS A 708 -20.60 -3.38 -26.41
N SER A 709 -19.68 -2.60 -26.99
CA SER A 709 -20.04 -1.37 -27.73
C SER A 709 -20.82 -1.66 -29.02
N LYS A 710 -20.43 -2.71 -29.76
CA LYS A 710 -21.18 -3.20 -30.94
C LYS A 710 -22.60 -3.63 -30.51
N GLU A 711 -22.70 -4.39 -29.43
CA GLU A 711 -23.97 -4.90 -28.91
C GLU A 711 -24.91 -3.80 -28.39
N LEU A 712 -24.38 -2.82 -27.66
CA LEU A 712 -25.13 -1.63 -27.23
C LEU A 712 -25.74 -0.87 -28.42
N THR A 713 -25.01 -0.78 -29.53
CA THR A 713 -25.51 -0.16 -30.76
C THR A 713 -26.71 -0.92 -31.33
N PHE A 714 -26.71 -2.26 -31.26
CA PHE A 714 -27.85 -3.09 -31.65
C PHE A 714 -29.03 -2.93 -30.69
N TYR A 715 -28.80 -2.88 -29.38
CA TYR A 715 -29.86 -2.60 -28.41
C TYR A 715 -30.50 -1.22 -28.65
N CYS A 716 -29.71 -0.18 -28.94
CA CYS A 716 -30.21 1.15 -29.31
C CYS A 716 -31.06 1.12 -30.59
N LEU A 717 -30.67 0.30 -31.57
CA LEU A 717 -31.44 0.11 -32.79
C LEU A 717 -32.79 -0.57 -32.52
N ILE A 718 -32.79 -1.68 -31.79
CA ILE A 718 -34.00 -2.45 -31.47
C ILE A 718 -34.95 -1.58 -30.65
N SER A 719 -34.44 -0.88 -29.64
CA SER A 719 -35.24 0.01 -28.80
C SER A 719 -35.87 1.15 -29.62
N SER A 720 -35.09 1.82 -30.47
CA SER A 720 -35.58 2.88 -31.36
C SER A 720 -36.63 2.37 -32.36
N PHE A 721 -36.38 1.21 -32.98
CA PHE A 721 -37.30 0.61 -33.95
C PHE A 721 -38.64 0.20 -33.31
N ARG A 722 -38.61 -0.34 -32.08
CA ARG A 722 -39.83 -0.73 -31.35
C ARG A 722 -40.57 0.46 -30.75
N ASN A 723 -39.87 1.51 -30.35
CA ASN A 723 -40.48 2.75 -29.86
C ASN A 723 -41.05 3.64 -31.00
N GLY A 724 -40.85 3.28 -32.26
CA GLY A 724 -41.30 4.05 -33.42
C GLY A 724 -40.43 5.28 -33.74
N ASP A 725 -39.22 5.33 -33.20
CA ASP A 725 -38.24 6.39 -33.47
C ASP A 725 -37.47 6.08 -34.76
N SER A 726 -38.11 6.40 -35.88
CA SER A 726 -37.57 6.17 -37.22
C SER A 726 -36.29 6.97 -37.49
N TYR A 727 -36.09 8.11 -36.82
CA TYR A 727 -34.93 8.96 -37.00
C TYR A 727 -33.65 8.30 -36.48
N HIS A 728 -33.66 7.87 -35.22
CA HIS A 728 -32.48 7.26 -34.60
C HIS A 728 -32.23 5.86 -35.17
N ALA A 729 -33.28 5.06 -35.37
CA ALA A 729 -33.17 3.75 -36.01
C ALA A 729 -32.51 3.86 -37.40
N TYR A 730 -32.97 4.79 -38.24
CA TYR A 730 -32.40 4.99 -39.57
C TYR A 730 -30.92 5.38 -39.52
N ASN A 731 -30.54 6.31 -38.66
CA ASN A 731 -29.15 6.78 -38.57
C ASN A 731 -28.20 5.67 -38.12
N ILE A 732 -28.61 4.83 -37.16
CA ILE A 732 -27.82 3.70 -36.67
C ILE A 732 -27.65 2.65 -37.77
N VAL A 733 -28.72 2.18 -38.42
CA VAL A 733 -28.58 1.16 -39.48
C VAL A 733 -27.84 1.68 -40.69
N ARG A 734 -28.03 2.96 -41.04
CA ARG A 734 -27.26 3.58 -42.12
C ARG A 734 -25.76 3.51 -41.86
N GLU A 735 -25.31 3.73 -40.62
CA GLU A 735 -23.90 3.59 -40.27
C GLU A 735 -23.42 2.13 -40.35
N LEU A 736 -24.25 1.17 -39.91
CA LEU A 736 -23.94 -0.27 -40.04
C LEU A 736 -23.79 -0.69 -41.51
N VAL A 737 -24.67 -0.21 -42.39
CA VAL A 737 -24.60 -0.47 -43.84
C VAL A 737 -23.32 0.06 -44.45
N VAL A 738 -22.90 1.28 -44.08
CA VAL A 738 -21.66 1.87 -44.62
C VAL A 738 -20.41 1.10 -44.18
N LYS A 739 -20.40 0.56 -42.97
CA LYS A 739 -19.30 -0.26 -42.47
C LYS A 739 -19.28 -1.66 -43.07
N ASN A 740 -20.45 -2.22 -43.38
CA ASN A 740 -20.62 -3.62 -43.79
C ASN A 740 -21.41 -3.73 -45.11
N ILE A 741 -20.86 -3.14 -46.17
CA ILE A 741 -21.54 -3.00 -47.47
C ILE A 741 -21.86 -4.35 -48.11
N ASP A 742 -20.99 -5.33 -47.94
CA ASP A 742 -21.13 -6.65 -48.57
C ASP A 742 -22.04 -7.60 -47.78
N ASN A 743 -22.45 -7.20 -46.58
CA ASN A 743 -23.27 -8.04 -45.70
C ASN A 743 -24.77 -7.91 -46.01
N HIS A 744 -25.32 -8.91 -46.68
CA HIS A 744 -26.74 -8.95 -47.08
C HIS A 744 -27.71 -8.84 -45.89
N ARG A 745 -27.33 -9.33 -44.71
CA ARG A 745 -28.21 -9.32 -43.55
C ARG A 745 -28.39 -7.91 -42.96
N VAL A 746 -27.34 -7.07 -43.02
CA VAL A 746 -27.42 -5.65 -42.63
C VAL A 746 -28.33 -4.88 -43.60
N TRP A 747 -28.32 -5.23 -44.89
CA TRP A 747 -29.26 -4.66 -45.87
C TRP A 747 -30.72 -5.06 -45.60
N ASN A 748 -30.97 -6.29 -45.15
CA ASN A 748 -32.32 -6.70 -44.73
C ASN A 748 -32.81 -5.89 -43.53
N LEU A 749 -31.93 -5.68 -42.53
CA LEU A 749 -32.22 -4.84 -41.38
C LEU A 749 -32.48 -3.38 -41.77
N PHE A 750 -31.69 -2.85 -42.72
CA PHE A 750 -31.93 -1.52 -43.30
C PHE A 750 -33.30 -1.44 -43.96
N ASN A 751 -33.68 -2.46 -44.73
CA ASN A 751 -34.98 -2.53 -45.36
C ASN A 751 -36.13 -2.52 -44.33
N LEU A 752 -36.01 -3.28 -43.24
CA LEU A 752 -37.02 -3.29 -42.18
C LEU A 752 -37.22 -1.91 -41.55
N VAL A 753 -36.13 -1.16 -41.32
CA VAL A 753 -36.20 0.19 -40.75
C VAL A 753 -36.81 1.19 -41.73
N ILE A 754 -36.41 1.18 -43.01
CA ILE A 754 -36.97 2.13 -43.99
C ILE A 754 -38.45 1.87 -44.28
N MET A 755 -38.91 0.62 -44.21
CA MET A 755 -40.33 0.28 -44.41
C MET A 755 -41.22 0.86 -43.31
N ARG A 756 -40.67 1.15 -42.13
CA ARG A 756 -41.35 1.84 -41.02
C ARG A 756 -41.06 3.34 -40.97
N ALA A 757 -40.11 3.84 -41.75
CA ALA A 757 -39.73 5.24 -41.73
C ALA A 757 -40.60 6.04 -42.69
N ASP A 758 -41.21 7.12 -42.19
CA ASP A 758 -42.03 8.02 -43.02
C ASP A 758 -41.18 8.93 -43.95
N ASP A 759 -39.85 8.85 -43.85
CA ASP A 759 -38.92 9.79 -44.45
C ASP A 759 -38.17 9.22 -45.67
N VAL A 760 -38.07 10.05 -46.71
CA VAL A 760 -37.46 9.76 -48.01
C VAL A 760 -35.93 9.96 -48.02
N ARG A 761 -35.32 10.36 -46.89
CA ARG A 761 -33.85 10.54 -46.75
C ARG A 761 -33.01 9.38 -47.29
N HIS A 762 -33.52 8.16 -47.19
CA HIS A 762 -32.86 6.95 -47.65
C HIS A 762 -32.59 6.95 -49.18
N ASN A 763 -33.42 7.60 -50.00
CA ASN A 763 -33.23 7.66 -51.46
C ASN A 763 -31.94 8.36 -51.87
N ARG A 764 -31.66 9.51 -51.27
CA ARG A 764 -30.44 10.27 -51.57
C ARG A 764 -29.19 9.54 -51.08
N PHE A 765 -29.32 8.78 -49.99
CA PHE A 765 -28.25 7.94 -49.47
C PHE A 765 -27.93 6.77 -50.41
N LEU A 766 -28.94 6.01 -50.85
CA LEU A 766 -28.77 4.88 -51.76
C LEU A 766 -28.16 5.32 -53.11
N MET A 767 -28.65 6.41 -53.69
CA MET A 767 -28.09 6.95 -54.94
C MET A 767 -26.61 7.34 -54.82
N ARG A 768 -26.20 7.91 -53.68
CA ARG A 768 -24.80 8.24 -53.41
C ARG A 768 -23.94 6.99 -53.24
N LEU A 769 -24.45 5.97 -52.54
CA LEU A 769 -23.72 4.72 -52.38
C LEU A 769 -23.56 3.99 -53.71
N MET A 770 -24.57 4.02 -54.57
CA MET A 770 -24.58 3.33 -55.86
C MET A 770 -23.53 3.88 -56.82
N SER A 771 -23.24 5.18 -56.75
CA SER A 771 -22.14 5.78 -57.50
C SER A 771 -20.75 5.24 -57.11
N ARG A 772 -20.61 4.71 -55.89
CA ARG A 772 -19.34 4.18 -55.35
C ARG A 772 -19.25 2.66 -55.41
N HIS A 773 -20.39 1.99 -55.28
CA HIS A 773 -20.51 0.52 -55.29
C HIS A 773 -21.55 0.10 -56.33
N PRO A 774 -21.23 0.25 -57.62
CA PRO A 774 -22.17 -0.03 -58.71
C PRO A 774 -22.46 -1.51 -58.89
N ASP A 775 -21.73 -2.43 -58.26
CA ASP A 775 -21.93 -3.88 -58.45
C ASP A 775 -22.71 -4.56 -57.30
N ASN A 776 -23.14 -3.80 -56.29
CA ASN A 776 -23.83 -4.36 -55.12
C ASN A 776 -25.32 -4.66 -55.42
N LEU A 777 -25.67 -5.95 -55.34
CA LEU A 777 -27.01 -6.45 -55.66
C LEU A 777 -28.12 -5.88 -54.77
N ALA A 778 -27.91 -5.83 -53.45
CA ALA A 778 -28.91 -5.36 -52.49
C ALA A 778 -29.24 -3.88 -52.70
N LEU A 779 -28.21 -3.08 -53.01
CA LEU A 779 -28.32 -1.66 -53.33
C LEU A 779 -29.11 -1.43 -54.63
N GLY A 780 -28.82 -2.24 -55.67
CA GLY A 780 -29.55 -2.21 -56.94
C GLY A 780 -31.04 -2.54 -56.77
N ILE A 781 -31.35 -3.56 -55.96
CA ILE A 781 -32.75 -3.96 -55.67
C ILE A 781 -33.49 -2.86 -54.90
N LEU A 782 -32.91 -2.31 -53.83
CA LEU A 782 -33.55 -1.26 -53.03
C LEU A 782 -33.75 0.03 -53.83
N ASN A 783 -32.75 0.43 -54.63
CA ASN A 783 -32.88 1.61 -55.47
C ASN A 783 -33.89 1.40 -56.61
N GLY A 784 -33.92 0.20 -57.20
CA GLY A 784 -34.93 -0.21 -58.19
C GLY A 784 -36.35 -0.12 -57.61
N HIS A 785 -36.55 -0.66 -56.40
CA HIS A 785 -37.82 -0.54 -55.68
C HIS A 785 -38.22 0.92 -55.44
N ASN A 786 -37.28 1.76 -54.99
CA ASN A 786 -37.55 3.17 -54.74
C ASN A 786 -37.87 3.95 -56.03
N CYS A 787 -37.21 3.66 -57.14
CA CYS A 787 -37.54 4.25 -58.44
C CYS A 787 -38.92 3.80 -58.94
N LEU A 788 -39.33 2.57 -58.62
CA LEU A 788 -40.65 2.02 -58.93
C LEU A 788 -41.75 2.72 -58.11
N VAL A 789 -41.54 2.89 -56.80
CA VAL A 789 -42.43 3.65 -55.90
C VAL A 789 -42.50 5.12 -56.31
N ALA A 790 -41.40 5.73 -56.74
CA ALA A 790 -41.34 7.12 -57.20
C ALA A 790 -41.87 7.35 -58.64
N GLY A 791 -42.31 6.30 -59.35
CA GLY A 791 -42.90 6.41 -60.69
C GLY A 791 -41.89 6.69 -61.83
N THR A 792 -40.61 6.39 -61.63
CA THR A 792 -39.52 6.64 -62.61
C THR A 792 -39.11 5.37 -63.36
N TYR A 793 -40.07 4.75 -64.05
CA TYR A 793 -39.96 3.41 -64.65
C TYR A 793 -38.86 3.25 -65.73
N LYS A 794 -38.47 4.35 -66.39
CA LYS A 794 -37.44 4.34 -67.45
C LYS A 794 -36.02 4.09 -66.93
N VAL A 795 -35.74 4.49 -65.69
CA VAL A 795 -34.42 4.31 -65.05
C VAL A 795 -34.26 2.87 -64.55
N VAL A 796 -35.37 2.28 -64.09
CA VAL A 796 -35.45 0.91 -63.56
C VAL A 796 -35.08 -0.13 -64.63
N HIS A 797 -35.66 -0.05 -65.83
CA HIS A 797 -35.37 -1.01 -66.91
C HIS A 797 -33.88 -1.02 -67.32
N GLY A 798 -33.25 0.16 -67.44
CA GLY A 798 -31.84 0.24 -67.81
C GLY A 798 -30.87 -0.26 -66.73
N HIS A 799 -31.24 -0.20 -65.45
CA HIS A 799 -30.43 -0.72 -64.35
C HIS A 799 -30.66 -2.23 -64.15
N HIS A 800 -31.88 -2.77 -64.27
CA HIS A 800 -32.10 -4.22 -64.12
C HIS A 800 -31.44 -5.05 -65.24
N ASP A 801 -31.36 -4.52 -66.45
CA ASP A 801 -30.69 -5.17 -67.58
C ASP A 801 -29.16 -5.27 -67.39
N SER A 802 -28.52 -4.35 -66.67
CA SER A 802 -27.07 -4.39 -66.41
C SER A 802 -26.65 -5.36 -65.31
N PHE A 803 -27.56 -5.73 -64.39
CA PHE A 803 -27.30 -6.69 -63.30
C PHE A 803 -27.84 -8.10 -63.57
N GLY A 804 -28.44 -8.36 -64.73
CA GLY A 804 -28.97 -9.68 -65.09
C GLY A 804 -30.19 -10.13 -64.28
N ILE A 805 -30.87 -9.21 -63.57
CA ILE A 805 -32.10 -9.52 -62.84
C ILE A 805 -33.26 -9.46 -63.82
N LYS A 806 -33.60 -10.60 -64.42
CA LYS A 806 -34.86 -10.78 -65.17
C LYS A 806 -35.99 -11.03 -64.18
N TYR A 807 -37.02 -10.17 -64.22
CA TYR A 807 -38.29 -10.41 -63.54
C TYR A 807 -39.02 -11.62 -64.12
#